data_AF-A0A542Q1V0-F1
#
_entry.id   AF-A0A542Q1V0-F1
#
_cell.length_a   1.000
_cell.length_b   1.000
_cell.length_c   1.000
_cell.angle_alpha   90.00
_cell.angle_beta   90.00
_cell.angle_gamma   90.00
#
_symmetry.space_group_name_H-M   'P 1'
#
loop_
_entity.id
_entity.type
_entity.pdbx_description
1 polymer ?
#
loop_
_entity_poly.entity_id
_entity_poly.type
_entity_poly.pdbx_seq_one_letter_code
_entity_poly.pdbx_strand_id
1 'polypeptide(L)'
;MRPQEVVTTPAPAPAPAPPAPDPGPVAVEEAEAALVEHYTRLVRIAYLVLPPTLGRNRRVLTAHALAQRSLPRGRTTPAGALDPGDCVPGSRRAPGDADPGYVYVRGRVLRQALDAGLPLKRLARPRRAQLPPLLPHVWGLRVFPRSGGADELALDQHLSALSGAARAAYVLRGLERLADPDVCHVLTAAGVVDPHAALAEADGMEAAVGAGAAALLESPEFDPCSLQARPTDLMRRRQHIKAALVAAAALAVCGALLGLPGDGWGNDGLAAPPYARNPAAESAMDPATLIRVSPAAWQQSSRTDFSVWPARGALTGDTALLRRALAVWARPGSEVQVSATPGTPPGPPMGSPQLLYAGVVDQANVVLLHDGLRVVRYAEPRDGTLGVALDFARTDAADLASSGALVAGRSDGNVRYLTAPWVRETSVRDLLAPAGAGRPLARGRDGVTAPLPSPAQARDCKSWDVLQLRDAAAERLLADLGELTPARLTSGPPSAPRDVTGQAALASWARTACLLPVVRAHGVRSVNSWTYAKQTLPESNGTAEWLCTRAETWRGTGSRVMAQFQAPGAQATAPGAIAARSEDSPSCGVRDPKVLAGVLWKSRAGRWYVLAAGSGQFKSLTTSGGVDGSARGNVLAVPAKEGSRAELNGRLGDGSRVGALH
;
A
#
# COMPACT_ATOMS: atom_id res chain seq x y z
N MET A 1 -53.66 107.24 18.90
CA MET A 1 -53.59 107.68 20.31
C MET A 1 -53.02 106.54 21.15
N ARG A 2 -51.95 106.83 21.89
CA ARG A 2 -51.35 106.04 23.01
C ARG A 2 -52.32 106.06 24.24
N PRO A 3 -51.90 105.63 25.45
CA PRO A 3 -51.37 104.35 25.97
C PRO A 3 -52.22 103.84 27.18
N GLN A 4 -51.88 102.68 27.77
CA GLN A 4 -51.92 102.35 29.23
C GLN A 4 -51.40 100.90 29.40
N GLU A 5 -50.25 100.63 30.06
CA GLU A 5 -49.99 100.55 31.51
C GLU A 5 -50.77 99.44 32.23
N VAL A 6 -50.26 98.66 33.19
CA VAL A 6 -48.91 98.34 33.73
C VAL A 6 -49.13 97.25 34.80
N VAL A 7 -48.13 96.37 35.00
CA VAL A 7 -47.84 95.49 36.17
C VAL A 7 -48.86 94.36 36.44
N THR A 8 -48.47 93.09 36.56
CA THR A 8 -47.76 92.43 37.69
C THR A 8 -47.50 90.98 37.21
N THR A 9 -46.39 90.26 37.40
CA THR A 9 -45.72 89.74 38.61
C THR A 9 -44.62 88.78 38.05
N PRO A 10 -43.52 88.46 38.78
CA PRO A 10 -42.37 87.77 38.19
C PRO A 10 -42.70 86.32 37.79
N ALA A 11 -42.29 85.96 36.58
CA ALA A 11 -42.49 84.62 36.01
C ALA A 11 -41.72 83.55 36.83
N PRO A 12 -42.32 82.37 37.03
CA PRO A 12 -41.70 81.28 37.77
C PRO A 12 -40.42 80.79 37.06
N ALA A 13 -39.47 80.31 37.86
CA ALA A 13 -38.24 79.67 37.41
C ALA A 13 -38.50 78.67 36.27
N PRO A 14 -37.58 78.55 35.29
CA PRO A 14 -37.74 77.60 34.20
C PRO A 14 -37.93 76.20 34.80
N ALA A 15 -39.03 75.55 34.41
CA ALA A 15 -39.26 74.16 34.73
C ALA A 15 -37.99 73.35 34.35
N PRO A 16 -37.53 72.43 35.21
CA PRO A 16 -36.43 71.54 34.84
C PRO A 16 -36.81 70.89 33.52
N ALA A 17 -35.90 70.96 32.55
CA ALA A 17 -36.06 70.27 31.27
C ALA A 17 -36.50 68.83 31.57
N PRO A 18 -37.48 68.28 30.85
CA PRO A 18 -37.88 66.90 31.04
C PRO A 18 -36.61 66.04 30.96
N PRO A 19 -36.44 65.06 31.87
CA PRO A 19 -35.31 64.16 31.82
C PRO A 19 -35.23 63.58 30.40
N ALA A 20 -34.02 63.56 29.83
CA ALA A 20 -33.79 62.89 28.57
C ALA A 20 -34.40 61.48 28.64
N PRO A 21 -35.09 61.02 27.59
CA PRO A 21 -35.70 59.70 27.62
C PRO A 21 -34.63 58.66 27.97
N ASP A 22 -34.91 57.84 28.99
CA ASP A 22 -34.10 56.68 29.32
C ASP A 22 -33.80 55.89 28.04
N PRO A 23 -32.57 55.41 27.82
CA PRO A 23 -32.25 54.58 26.66
C PRO A 23 -33.09 53.31 26.76
N GLY A 24 -34.18 53.27 26.00
CA GLY A 24 -35.08 52.13 25.93
C GLY A 24 -34.36 50.86 25.47
N PRO A 25 -34.96 49.67 25.68
CA PRO A 25 -34.37 48.42 25.23
C PRO A 25 -34.16 48.45 23.71
N VAL A 26 -32.90 48.33 23.28
CA VAL A 26 -32.49 48.31 21.87
C VAL A 26 -33.27 47.23 21.13
N ALA A 27 -33.93 47.61 20.03
CA ALA A 27 -34.70 46.67 19.22
C ALA A 27 -33.75 45.68 18.52
N VAL A 28 -34.21 44.45 18.26
CA VAL A 28 -33.35 43.42 17.63
C VAL A 28 -32.95 43.88 16.22
N GLU A 29 -33.86 44.55 15.54
CA GLU A 29 -33.73 45.10 14.20
C GLU A 29 -32.67 46.22 14.15
N GLU A 30 -32.59 47.07 15.18
CA GLU A 30 -31.56 48.11 15.32
C GLU A 30 -30.18 47.49 15.53
N ALA A 31 -30.08 46.46 16.39
CA ALA A 31 -28.82 45.75 16.62
C ALA A 31 -28.35 44.94 15.40
N GLU A 32 -29.28 44.42 14.59
CA GLU A 32 -28.99 43.74 13.33
C GLU A 32 -28.49 44.72 12.26
N ALA A 33 -29.16 45.86 12.10
CA ALA A 33 -28.71 46.92 11.20
C ALA A 33 -27.31 47.43 11.58
N ALA A 34 -27.09 47.69 12.87
CA ALA A 34 -25.81 48.11 13.42
C ALA A 34 -24.68 47.10 13.17
N LEU A 35 -24.98 45.80 13.33
CA LEU A 35 -23.99 44.74 13.08
C LEU A 35 -23.60 44.68 11.61
N VAL A 36 -24.54 44.86 10.68
CA VAL A 36 -24.25 44.85 9.23
C VAL A 36 -23.47 46.09 8.83
N GLU A 37 -23.91 47.27 9.28
CA GLU A 37 -23.29 48.56 8.96
C GLU A 37 -21.87 48.66 9.51
N HIS A 38 -21.64 48.23 10.75
CA HIS A 38 -20.36 48.35 11.44
C HIS A 38 -19.61 47.03 11.58
N TYR A 39 -19.93 46.02 10.76
CA TYR A 39 -19.38 44.67 10.87
C TYR A 39 -17.85 44.67 10.92
N THR A 40 -17.19 45.32 9.96
CA THR A 40 -15.72 45.39 9.88
C THR A 40 -15.12 46.02 11.13
N ARG A 41 -15.74 47.08 11.65
CA ARG A 41 -15.28 47.79 12.86
C ARG A 41 -15.42 46.92 14.10
N LEU A 42 -16.54 46.22 14.26
CA LEU A 42 -16.80 45.30 15.38
C LEU A 42 -15.85 44.10 15.38
N VAL A 43 -15.61 43.48 14.21
CA VAL A 43 -14.68 42.35 14.09
C VAL A 43 -13.25 42.82 14.36
N ARG A 44 -12.87 44.03 13.93
CA ARG A 44 -11.55 44.63 14.21
C ARG A 44 -11.32 44.83 15.71
N ILE A 45 -12.31 45.38 16.43
CA ILE A 45 -12.27 45.49 17.90
C ILE A 45 -12.07 44.11 18.54
N ALA A 46 -12.84 43.11 18.12
CA ALA A 46 -12.69 41.75 18.64
C ALA A 46 -11.28 41.18 18.38
N TYR A 47 -10.75 41.33 17.17
CA TYR A 47 -9.44 40.81 16.77
C TYR A 47 -8.30 41.39 17.61
N LEU A 48 -8.34 42.70 17.86
CA LEU A 48 -7.31 43.41 18.63
C LEU A 48 -7.36 43.09 20.13
N VAL A 49 -8.56 42.88 20.69
CA VAL A 49 -8.71 42.56 22.13
C VAL A 49 -8.38 41.10 22.43
N LEU A 50 -8.70 40.20 21.50
CA LEU A 50 -8.45 38.77 21.63
C LEU A 50 -6.97 38.47 21.93
N PRO A 51 -6.69 37.50 22.82
CA PRO A 51 -5.34 37.24 23.28
C PRO A 51 -4.43 36.77 22.14
N PRO A 52 -3.17 37.24 22.08
CA PRO A 52 -2.21 36.86 21.04
C PRO A 52 -1.89 35.36 21.05
N THR A 53 -2.05 34.70 22.20
CA THR A 53 -1.85 33.26 22.39
C THR A 53 -2.74 32.38 21.51
N LEU A 54 -3.87 32.91 20.99
CA LEU A 54 -4.72 32.18 20.05
C LEU A 54 -4.04 32.00 18.68
N GLY A 55 -3.06 32.84 18.34
CA GLY A 55 -2.42 32.88 17.03
C GLY A 55 -3.29 33.56 15.96
N ARG A 56 -2.66 34.24 15.00
CA ARG A 56 -3.32 35.13 14.02
C ARG A 56 -4.54 34.51 13.32
N ASN A 57 -4.42 33.29 12.77
CA ASN A 57 -5.52 32.60 12.07
C ASN A 57 -6.73 32.30 12.98
N ARG A 58 -6.49 31.84 14.22
CA ARG A 58 -7.59 31.54 15.16
C ARG A 58 -8.20 32.82 15.70
N ARG A 59 -7.40 33.88 15.92
CA ARG A 59 -7.91 35.21 16.29
C ARG A 59 -8.90 35.73 15.24
N VAL A 60 -8.58 35.64 13.95
CA VAL A 60 -9.50 36.04 12.85
C VAL A 60 -10.83 35.30 12.92
N LEU A 61 -10.81 33.96 12.94
CA LEU A 61 -12.04 33.16 12.95
C LEU A 61 -12.87 33.39 14.23
N THR A 62 -12.19 33.59 15.36
CA THR A 62 -12.85 33.87 16.64
C THR A 62 -13.49 35.25 16.61
N ALA A 63 -12.80 36.29 16.09
CA ALA A 63 -13.31 37.64 15.98
C ALA A 63 -14.62 37.70 15.17
N HIS A 64 -14.68 37.03 14.01
CA HIS A 64 -15.91 36.94 13.22
C HIS A 64 -17.03 36.23 13.97
N ALA A 65 -16.71 35.12 14.64
CA ALA A 65 -17.71 34.40 15.41
C ALA A 65 -18.26 35.22 16.59
N LEU A 66 -17.43 36.04 17.25
CA LEU A 66 -17.88 36.91 18.34
C LEU A 66 -18.79 38.03 17.83
N ALA A 67 -18.44 38.67 16.71
CA ALA A 67 -19.31 39.68 16.09
C ALA A 67 -20.68 39.10 15.72
N GLN A 68 -20.71 37.95 15.04
CA GLN A 68 -21.96 37.28 14.64
C GLN A 68 -22.80 36.79 15.82
N ARG A 69 -22.16 36.40 16.94
CA ARG A 69 -22.85 35.95 18.16
C ARG A 69 -23.31 37.09 19.05
N SER A 70 -23.07 38.35 18.67
CA SER A 70 -23.36 39.51 19.50
C SER A 70 -24.79 40.06 19.32
N LEU A 71 -25.58 39.50 18.40
CA LEU A 71 -27.00 39.86 18.23
C LEU A 71 -27.88 39.45 19.42
N PRO A 72 -28.78 40.33 19.91
CA PRO A 72 -29.70 40.02 20.99
C PRO A 72 -30.58 38.81 20.62
N ARG A 73 -30.90 37.95 21.60
CA ARG A 73 -31.80 36.80 21.39
C ARG A 73 -33.25 37.08 21.84
N GLY A 74 -33.61 38.37 21.90
CA GLY A 74 -34.88 38.92 22.39
C GLY A 74 -34.70 40.36 22.92
N ARG A 75 -35.79 41.08 23.22
CA ARG A 75 -35.73 42.43 23.81
C ARG A 75 -35.01 42.34 25.17
N THR A 76 -33.85 42.98 25.28
CA THR A 76 -33.09 43.04 26.54
C THR A 76 -32.76 44.48 26.85
N THR A 77 -33.10 44.92 28.06
CA THR A 77 -32.60 46.16 28.64
C THR A 77 -31.07 46.05 28.82
N PRO A 78 -30.31 47.13 28.61
CA PRO A 78 -28.88 47.13 28.91
C PRO A 78 -28.66 46.79 30.39
N ALA A 79 -27.87 45.75 30.65
CA ALA A 79 -27.49 45.37 32.01
C ALA A 79 -26.51 46.40 32.57
N GLY A 80 -27.02 47.33 33.38
CA GLY A 80 -26.25 48.39 34.03
C GLY A 80 -27.15 49.43 34.70
N ALA A 81 -28.10 48.99 35.53
CA ALA A 81 -28.75 49.86 36.51
C ALA A 81 -28.40 49.34 37.91
N LEU A 82 -27.39 49.97 38.52
CA LEU A 82 -27.11 49.96 39.95
C LEU A 82 -26.94 51.43 40.38
N ASP A 83 -27.41 51.70 41.59
CA ASP A 83 -27.69 53.00 42.22
C ASP A 83 -26.61 54.11 42.12
N PRO A 84 -27.01 55.39 42.27
CA PRO A 84 -26.15 56.55 42.18
C PRO A 84 -25.36 56.78 43.48
N GLY A 85 -24.03 56.79 43.37
CA GLY A 85 -23.13 57.18 44.46
C GLY A 85 -21.81 57.69 43.90
N ASP A 86 -21.66 59.02 43.95
CA ASP A 86 -20.43 59.82 43.85
C ASP A 86 -19.56 59.69 42.60
N CYS A 87 -19.76 60.63 41.66
CA CYS A 87 -18.72 61.50 41.08
C CYS A 87 -19.38 62.70 40.36
N VAL A 88 -18.87 63.90 40.63
CA VAL A 88 -19.38 65.24 40.29
C VAL A 88 -19.39 65.53 38.77
N PRO A 89 -20.31 66.37 38.22
CA PRO A 89 -20.55 66.48 36.78
C PRO A 89 -19.67 67.52 36.08
N GLY A 90 -19.02 67.12 34.98
CA GLY A 90 -18.25 67.97 34.07
C GLY A 90 -18.78 67.99 32.64
N SER A 91 -19.62 68.99 32.34
CA SER A 91 -19.83 69.69 31.05
C SER A 91 -19.87 68.94 29.69
N ARG A 92 -21.11 68.74 29.21
CA ARG A 92 -21.69 69.19 27.92
C ARG A 92 -20.85 69.14 26.60
N ARG A 93 -21.22 68.14 25.77
CA ARG A 93 -21.86 68.19 24.41
C ARG A 93 -21.02 68.08 23.11
N ALA A 94 -21.26 66.95 22.40
CA ALA A 94 -21.54 66.67 20.96
C ALA A 94 -20.52 67.06 19.83
N PRO A 95 -20.44 66.32 18.68
CA PRO A 95 -21.42 65.38 18.11
C PRO A 95 -20.87 64.00 17.67
N GLY A 96 -21.80 63.04 17.63
CA GLY A 96 -21.62 61.72 17.05
C GLY A 96 -22.70 60.82 17.63
N ASP A 97 -23.89 60.85 17.01
CA ASP A 97 -25.05 60.01 17.31
C ASP A 97 -24.63 58.54 17.18
N ALA A 98 -24.05 57.98 18.23
CA ALA A 98 -23.60 56.61 18.23
C ALA A 98 -24.86 55.77 18.35
N ASP A 99 -25.27 55.20 17.20
CA ASP A 99 -26.38 54.29 17.08
C ASP A 99 -26.49 53.38 18.32
N PRO A 100 -27.61 53.44 19.08
CA PRO A 100 -27.82 52.61 20.25
C PRO A 100 -27.60 51.11 19.97
N GLY A 101 -27.90 50.66 18.75
CA GLY A 101 -27.58 49.33 18.24
C GLY A 101 -26.09 49.05 18.26
N TYR A 102 -25.28 49.95 17.68
CA TYR A 102 -23.82 49.84 17.66
C TYR A 102 -23.20 49.82 19.06
N VAL A 103 -23.63 50.71 19.96
CA VAL A 103 -23.11 50.77 21.33
C VAL A 103 -23.38 49.46 22.08
N TYR A 104 -24.58 48.90 21.93
CA TYR A 104 -24.96 47.61 22.51
C TYR A 104 -24.10 46.45 21.97
N VAL A 105 -23.99 46.34 20.64
CA VAL A 105 -23.24 45.26 19.99
C VAL A 105 -21.74 45.36 20.31
N ARG A 106 -21.17 46.58 20.29
CA ARG A 106 -19.76 46.83 20.68
C ARG A 106 -19.47 46.37 22.10
N GLY A 107 -20.30 46.74 23.07
CA GLY A 107 -20.11 46.33 24.47
C GLY A 107 -20.16 44.81 24.64
N ARG A 108 -21.01 44.12 23.85
CA ARG A 108 -21.13 42.66 23.88
C ARG A 108 -19.96 41.96 23.22
N VAL A 109 -19.49 42.45 22.08
CA VAL A 109 -18.28 41.96 21.40
C VAL A 109 -17.08 42.10 22.33
N LEU A 110 -16.94 43.24 22.99
CA LEU A 110 -15.84 43.51 23.93
C LEU A 110 -15.85 42.54 25.11
N ARG A 111 -17.01 42.36 25.76
CA ARG A 111 -17.19 41.41 26.86
C ARG A 111 -16.83 39.99 26.43
N GLN A 112 -17.30 39.56 25.25
CA GLN A 112 -17.00 38.22 24.74
C GLN A 112 -15.51 38.04 24.38
N ALA A 113 -14.85 39.09 23.86
CA ALA A 113 -13.43 39.04 23.54
C ALA A 113 -12.55 38.94 24.81
N LEU A 114 -12.91 39.70 25.86
CA LEU A 114 -12.28 39.59 27.18
C LEU A 114 -12.51 38.22 27.81
N ASP A 115 -13.74 37.70 27.75
CA ASP A 115 -14.09 36.36 28.24
C ASP A 115 -13.31 35.24 27.55
N ALA A 116 -13.05 35.38 26.25
CA ALA A 116 -12.26 34.42 25.47
C ALA A 116 -10.80 34.35 25.92
N GLY A 117 -10.29 35.39 26.61
CA GLY A 117 -8.95 35.44 27.18
C GLY A 117 -8.83 34.95 28.62
N LEU A 118 -9.95 34.64 29.30
CA LEU A 118 -9.91 34.15 30.67
C LEU A 118 -9.43 32.68 30.73
N PRO A 119 -8.64 32.31 31.76
CA PRO A 119 -8.20 30.94 31.94
C PRO A 119 -9.40 30.01 32.21
N LEU A 120 -9.40 28.85 31.55
CA LEU A 120 -10.38 27.79 31.79
C LEU A 120 -10.14 27.18 33.18
N LYS A 121 -10.99 27.53 34.16
CA LYS A 121 -10.94 26.92 35.49
C LYS A 121 -11.54 25.50 35.44
N ARG A 122 -10.86 24.51 36.02
CA ARG A 122 -11.22 23.07 35.96
C ARG A 122 -12.66 22.73 36.40
N LEU A 123 -13.30 23.59 37.20
CA LEU A 123 -14.64 23.37 37.77
C LEU A 123 -15.73 24.30 37.19
N ALA A 124 -15.36 25.26 36.33
CA ALA A 124 -16.31 26.20 35.74
C ALA A 124 -16.71 25.74 34.33
N ARG A 125 -18.00 25.82 33.99
CA ARG A 125 -18.44 25.58 32.61
C ARG A 125 -17.84 26.65 31.69
N PRO A 126 -17.21 26.27 30.57
CA PRO A 126 -16.62 27.23 29.65
C PRO A 126 -17.69 28.15 29.08
N ARG A 127 -17.40 29.45 28.99
CA ARG A 127 -18.31 30.39 28.35
C ARG A 127 -18.34 30.13 26.85
N ARG A 128 -19.46 30.42 26.18
CA ARG A 128 -19.59 30.21 24.73
C ARG A 128 -18.51 30.93 23.90
N ALA A 129 -17.98 32.03 24.40
CA ALA A 129 -16.89 32.78 23.77
C ALA A 129 -15.52 32.07 23.84
N GLN A 130 -15.35 31.13 24.78
CA GLN A 130 -14.12 30.34 24.96
C GLN A 130 -14.11 29.06 24.10
N LEU A 131 -15.27 28.70 23.52
CA LEU A 131 -15.41 27.53 22.65
C LEU A 131 -15.00 27.86 21.21
N PRO A 132 -14.37 26.93 20.48
CA PRO A 132 -13.95 27.15 19.09
C PRO A 132 -15.17 27.47 18.20
N PRO A 133 -14.99 28.32 17.17
CA PRO A 133 -16.08 28.73 16.30
C PRO A 133 -16.55 27.57 15.41
N LEU A 134 -17.87 27.45 15.19
CA LEU A 134 -18.48 26.53 14.22
C LEU A 134 -18.59 27.17 12.82
N LEU A 135 -17.56 27.90 12.40
CA LEU A 135 -17.51 28.44 11.04
C LEU A 135 -17.11 27.31 10.06
N PRO A 136 -17.51 27.36 8.79
CA PRO A 136 -17.05 26.39 7.80
C PRO A 136 -15.52 26.45 7.69
N HIS A 137 -14.85 25.37 8.13
CA HIS A 137 -13.40 25.25 8.04
C HIS A 137 -13.05 24.57 6.71
N VAL A 138 -12.46 25.32 5.77
CA VAL A 138 -11.90 24.73 4.55
C VAL A 138 -10.61 24.02 4.91
N TRP A 139 -10.64 22.69 4.85
CA TRP A 139 -9.51 21.87 5.22
C TRP A 139 -8.33 22.12 4.25
N GLY A 140 -7.18 22.50 4.80
CA GLY A 140 -5.95 22.77 4.02
C GLY A 140 -5.63 24.25 3.80
N LEU A 141 -6.51 25.18 4.19
CA LEU A 141 -6.34 26.63 4.01
C LEU A 141 -6.22 27.36 5.37
N ARG A 142 -5.34 28.35 5.46
CA ARG A 142 -5.27 29.31 6.58
C ARG A 142 -5.51 30.72 6.07
N VAL A 143 -6.20 31.52 6.86
CA VAL A 143 -6.47 32.92 6.56
C VAL A 143 -5.77 33.83 7.55
N PHE A 144 -5.19 34.91 7.04
CA PHE A 144 -4.51 35.93 7.82
C PHE A 144 -4.90 37.31 7.30
N PRO A 145 -4.94 38.36 8.14
CA PRO A 145 -4.99 39.73 7.65
C PRO A 145 -3.79 40.03 6.74
N ARG A 146 -3.87 41.09 5.93
CA ARG A 146 -2.71 41.54 5.14
C ARG A 146 -1.53 41.82 6.06
N SER A 147 -0.31 41.52 5.61
CA SER A 147 0.89 41.87 6.38
C SER A 147 1.13 43.38 6.29
N GLY A 148 1.31 44.06 7.42
CA GLY A 148 1.72 45.46 7.49
C GLY A 148 3.25 45.61 7.45
N GLY A 149 3.70 46.85 7.63
CA GLY A 149 5.11 47.21 7.66
C GLY A 149 5.74 47.01 9.04
N ALA A 150 6.92 47.60 9.25
CA ALA A 150 7.67 47.47 10.49
C ALA A 150 6.94 48.13 11.68
N ASP A 151 6.22 49.22 11.44
CA ASP A 151 5.51 49.97 12.48
C ASP A 151 4.27 49.22 12.99
N GLU A 152 3.50 48.58 12.09
CA GLU A 152 2.38 47.74 12.47
C GLU A 152 2.83 46.47 13.20
N LEU A 153 3.97 45.89 12.81
CA LEU A 153 4.57 44.76 13.53
C LEU A 153 5.02 45.17 14.94
N ALA A 154 5.65 46.33 15.08
CA ALA A 154 6.04 46.88 16.38
C ALA A 154 4.79 47.09 17.26
N LEU A 155 3.70 47.63 16.70
CA LEU A 155 2.45 47.80 17.44
C LEU A 155 1.82 46.46 17.88
N ASP A 156 1.76 45.44 17.01
CA ASP A 156 1.25 44.09 17.38
C ASP A 156 2.08 43.46 18.53
N GLN A 157 3.40 43.72 18.57
CA GLN A 157 4.28 43.25 19.66
C GLN A 157 3.96 43.94 20.99
N HIS A 158 3.81 45.27 21.00
CA HIS A 158 3.46 46.02 22.20
C HIS A 158 2.05 45.67 22.71
N LEU A 159 1.06 45.59 21.82
CA LEU A 159 -0.28 45.14 22.16
C LEU A 159 -0.29 43.72 22.74
N SER A 160 0.57 42.84 22.23
CA SER A 160 0.68 41.46 22.74
C SER A 160 1.21 41.38 24.18
N ALA A 161 1.95 42.39 24.64
CA ALA A 161 2.47 42.47 26.00
C ALA A 161 1.43 42.96 27.03
N LEU A 162 0.42 43.72 26.57
CA LEU A 162 -0.64 44.25 27.43
C LEU A 162 -1.58 43.17 27.97
N SER A 163 -2.20 43.44 29.13
CA SER A 163 -3.36 42.70 29.61
C SER A 163 -4.55 42.83 28.65
N GLY A 164 -5.51 41.89 28.72
CA GLY A 164 -6.71 41.94 27.87
C GLY A 164 -7.54 43.20 28.10
N ALA A 165 -7.64 43.64 29.36
CA ALA A 165 -8.33 44.87 29.73
C ALA A 165 -7.57 46.12 29.23
N ALA A 166 -6.24 46.14 29.32
CA ALA A 166 -5.43 47.25 28.81
C ALA A 166 -5.46 47.35 27.28
N ARG A 167 -5.42 46.22 26.55
CA ARG A 167 -5.68 46.21 25.10
C ARG A 167 -7.06 46.78 24.75
N ALA A 168 -8.09 46.41 25.51
CA ALA A 168 -9.44 46.93 25.33
C ALA A 168 -9.50 48.45 25.56
N ALA A 169 -8.88 48.95 26.63
CA ALA A 169 -8.73 50.40 26.88
C ALA A 169 -8.04 51.10 25.71
N TYR A 170 -6.90 50.58 25.26
CA TYR A 170 -6.13 51.15 24.14
C TYR A 170 -6.93 51.19 22.84
N VAL A 171 -7.65 50.10 22.52
CA VAL A 171 -8.51 50.00 21.35
C VAL A 171 -9.68 50.97 21.41
N LEU A 172 -10.32 51.14 22.57
CA LEU A 172 -11.43 52.09 22.73
C LEU A 172 -10.97 53.55 22.62
N ARG A 173 -9.78 53.88 23.14
CA ARG A 173 -9.17 55.21 22.96
C ARG A 173 -8.77 55.46 21.49
N GLY A 174 -8.12 54.50 20.84
CA GLY A 174 -7.60 54.68 19.48
C GLY A 174 -8.62 54.53 18.36
N LEU A 175 -9.38 53.43 18.35
CA LEU A 175 -10.36 53.12 17.28
C LEU A 175 -11.74 53.72 17.52
N GLU A 176 -12.17 53.82 18.78
CA GLU A 176 -13.48 54.39 19.12
C GLU A 176 -13.39 55.87 19.54
N ARG A 177 -12.19 56.39 19.79
CA ARG A 177 -11.92 57.79 20.18
C ARG A 177 -12.74 58.22 21.41
N LEU A 178 -12.99 57.28 22.32
CA LEU A 178 -13.71 57.53 23.56
C LEU A 178 -12.83 58.23 24.58
N ALA A 179 -13.41 59.14 25.36
CA ALA A 179 -12.75 59.76 26.49
C ALA A 179 -12.58 58.76 27.64
N ASP A 180 -11.56 58.95 28.48
CA ASP A 180 -11.23 58.05 29.59
C ASP A 180 -12.42 57.67 30.50
N PRO A 181 -13.33 58.60 30.89
CA PRO A 181 -14.50 58.25 31.67
C PRO A 181 -15.44 57.26 30.94
N ASP A 182 -15.61 57.43 29.63
CA ASP A 182 -16.44 56.56 28.80
C ASP A 182 -15.79 55.19 28.60
N VAL A 183 -14.46 55.14 28.47
CA VAL A 183 -13.71 53.88 28.41
C VAL A 183 -13.86 53.10 29.72
N CYS A 184 -13.70 53.77 30.87
CA CYS A 184 -13.97 53.16 32.18
C CYS A 184 -15.38 52.58 32.25
N HIS A 185 -16.38 53.35 31.84
CA HIS A 185 -17.78 52.90 31.86
C HIS A 185 -17.99 51.65 30.98
N VAL A 186 -17.45 51.64 29.76
CA VAL A 186 -17.55 50.49 28.85
C VAL A 186 -16.81 49.26 29.38
N LEU A 187 -15.64 49.43 29.99
CA LEU A 187 -14.86 48.34 30.58
C LEU A 187 -15.55 47.75 31.83
N THR A 188 -16.10 48.59 32.71
CA THR A 188 -16.91 48.17 33.85
C THR A 188 -18.13 47.38 33.37
N ALA A 189 -18.85 47.91 32.39
CA ALA A 189 -19.97 47.20 31.78
C ALA A 189 -19.51 45.86 31.19
N ALA A 190 -18.32 45.78 30.58
CA ALA A 190 -17.76 44.53 30.07
C ALA A 190 -17.30 43.55 31.16
N GLY A 191 -17.35 43.91 32.45
CA GLY A 191 -17.02 43.05 33.58
C GLY A 191 -15.54 43.08 34.00
N VAL A 192 -14.81 44.14 33.63
CA VAL A 192 -13.44 44.38 34.11
C VAL A 192 -13.49 44.87 35.56
N VAL A 193 -12.68 44.25 36.42
CA VAL A 193 -12.69 44.51 37.87
C VAL A 193 -12.04 45.86 38.21
N ASP A 194 -10.96 46.23 37.53
CA ASP A 194 -10.26 47.51 37.72
C ASP A 194 -9.98 48.19 36.36
N PRO A 195 -10.92 49.02 35.86
CA PRO A 195 -10.76 49.76 34.61
C PRO A 195 -9.65 50.82 34.66
N HIS A 196 -9.38 51.42 35.83
CA HIS A 196 -8.37 52.46 35.96
C HIS A 196 -6.96 51.89 35.84
N ALA A 197 -6.70 50.71 36.41
CA ALA A 197 -5.44 50.00 36.18
C ALA A 197 -5.23 49.64 34.70
N ALA A 198 -6.29 49.26 33.98
CA ALA A 198 -6.24 48.98 32.55
C ALA A 198 -5.89 50.22 31.71
N LEU A 199 -6.42 51.39 32.08
CA LEU A 199 -6.07 52.67 31.44
C LEU A 199 -4.61 53.07 31.70
N ALA A 200 -4.14 52.91 32.95
CA ALA A 200 -2.77 53.23 33.33
C ALA A 200 -1.74 52.32 32.61
N GLU A 201 -2.05 51.03 32.45
CA GLU A 201 -1.22 50.10 31.69
C GLU A 201 -1.19 50.47 30.19
N ALA A 202 -2.32 50.92 29.63
CA ALA A 202 -2.39 51.43 28.26
C ALA A 202 -1.61 52.74 28.07
N ASP A 203 -1.61 53.63 29.06
CA ASP A 203 -0.83 54.89 29.04
C ASP A 203 0.68 54.63 29.02
N GLY A 204 1.14 53.62 29.75
CA GLY A 204 2.54 53.17 29.70
C GLY A 204 2.98 52.71 28.32
N MET A 205 2.07 52.17 27.50
CA MET A 205 2.35 51.78 26.12
C MET A 205 2.38 52.98 25.17
N GLU A 206 1.42 53.91 25.27
CA GLU A 206 1.39 55.11 24.40
C GLU A 206 2.66 55.97 24.61
N ALA A 207 3.17 56.04 25.84
CA ALA A 207 4.45 56.69 26.16
C ALA A 207 5.67 55.99 25.54
N ALA A 208 5.61 54.67 25.31
CA ALA A 208 6.71 53.88 24.76
C ALA A 208 6.73 53.84 23.23
N VAL A 209 5.57 53.86 22.57
CA VAL A 209 5.43 53.75 21.10
C VAL A 209 5.32 55.12 20.41
N GLY A 210 4.93 56.17 21.14
CA GLY A 210 4.86 57.56 20.65
C GLY A 210 3.49 57.96 20.11
N ALA A 211 3.16 59.25 20.24
CA ALA A 211 1.87 59.81 19.82
C ALA A 211 1.66 59.65 18.30
N GLY A 212 0.68 58.84 17.92
CA GLY A 212 0.36 58.52 16.51
C GLY A 212 0.22 57.02 16.22
N ALA A 213 0.71 56.15 17.12
CA ALA A 213 0.58 54.70 17.01
C ALA A 213 -0.89 54.23 16.96
N ALA A 214 -1.80 54.96 17.62
CA ALA A 214 -3.23 54.67 17.58
C ALA A 214 -3.82 54.71 16.15
N ALA A 215 -3.26 55.50 15.22
CA ALA A 215 -3.72 55.54 13.84
C ALA A 215 -3.42 54.24 13.07
N LEU A 216 -2.37 53.51 13.48
CA LEU A 216 -2.01 52.22 12.88
C LEU A 216 -3.02 51.11 13.21
N LEU A 217 -3.86 51.30 14.23
CA LEU A 217 -4.98 50.37 14.52
C LEU A 217 -5.99 50.33 13.36
N GLU A 218 -6.06 51.38 12.55
CA GLU A 218 -6.93 51.42 11.37
C GLU A 218 -6.31 50.71 10.14
N SER A 219 -5.04 50.28 10.23
CA SER A 219 -4.31 49.67 9.12
C SER A 219 -4.90 48.31 8.66
N PRO A 220 -4.62 47.89 7.41
CA PRO A 220 -5.03 46.59 6.90
C PRO A 220 -4.45 45.38 7.65
N GLU A 221 -3.39 45.53 8.45
CA GLU A 221 -2.83 44.43 9.27
C GLU A 221 -3.75 44.01 10.41
N PHE A 222 -4.52 44.96 10.93
CA PHE A 222 -5.50 44.70 11.97
C PHE A 222 -6.91 44.54 11.39
N ASP A 223 -7.05 44.39 10.07
CA ASP A 223 -8.33 44.18 9.39
C ASP A 223 -8.63 42.69 9.13
N PRO A 224 -9.42 42.03 9.99
CA PRO A 224 -9.84 40.65 9.78
C PRO A 224 -10.82 40.47 8.60
N CYS A 225 -11.38 41.53 8.02
CA CYS A 225 -12.20 41.44 6.81
C CYS A 225 -11.36 41.47 5.51
N SER A 226 -10.08 41.87 5.57
CA SER A 226 -9.16 41.92 4.43
C SER A 226 -8.13 40.79 4.50
N LEU A 227 -8.54 39.59 4.07
CA LEU A 227 -7.79 38.35 4.31
C LEU A 227 -6.96 37.87 3.10
N GLN A 228 -5.78 37.34 3.40
CA GLN A 228 -4.97 36.53 2.49
C GLN A 228 -5.07 35.05 2.86
N ALA A 229 -5.30 34.20 1.86
CA ALA A 229 -5.29 32.76 2.03
C ALA A 229 -3.89 32.19 1.78
N ARG A 230 -3.41 31.33 2.68
CA ARG A 230 -2.14 30.60 2.54
C ARG A 230 -2.36 29.10 2.77
N PRO A 231 -1.60 28.23 2.08
CA PRO A 231 -1.65 26.79 2.34
C PRO A 231 -1.22 26.47 3.77
N THR A 232 -1.84 25.46 4.37
CA THR A 232 -1.38 24.91 5.67
C THR A 232 0.02 24.30 5.54
N ASP A 233 0.83 24.42 6.59
CA ASP A 233 2.15 23.82 6.68
C ASP A 233 2.05 22.28 6.54
N LEU A 234 2.48 21.78 5.39
CA LEU A 234 2.42 20.36 5.00
C LEU A 234 3.31 19.47 5.88
N MET A 235 4.38 20.01 6.46
CA MET A 235 5.30 19.24 7.31
C MET A 235 4.70 18.95 8.68
N ARG A 236 4.01 19.93 9.27
CA ARG A 236 3.28 19.75 10.53
C ARG A 236 2.14 18.73 10.41
N ARG A 237 1.47 18.66 9.25
CA ARG A 237 0.42 17.65 8.98
C ARG A 237 0.97 16.23 9.01
N ARG A 238 2.14 16.00 8.41
CA ARG A 238 2.84 14.70 8.47
C ARG A 238 3.25 14.33 9.89
N GLN A 239 3.67 15.30 10.70
CA GLN A 239 4.08 15.06 12.08
C GLN A 239 2.89 14.80 13.02
N HIS A 240 1.78 15.53 12.89
CA HIS A 240 0.59 15.31 13.71
C HIS A 240 -0.14 13.99 13.39
N ILE A 241 -0.14 13.54 12.13
CA ILE A 241 -0.64 12.21 11.77
C ILE A 241 0.22 11.11 12.40
N LYS A 242 1.55 11.27 12.37
CA LYS A 242 2.47 10.33 13.03
C LYS A 242 2.29 10.33 14.56
N ALA A 243 2.12 11.50 15.18
CA ALA A 243 1.89 11.61 16.62
C ALA A 243 0.54 11.02 17.04
N ALA A 244 -0.51 11.18 16.23
CA ALA A 244 -1.81 10.56 16.47
C ALA A 244 -1.74 9.02 16.36
N LEU A 245 -0.98 8.49 15.39
CA LEU A 245 -0.69 7.05 15.28
C LEU A 245 0.07 6.53 16.50
N VAL A 246 1.05 7.26 17.01
CA VAL A 246 1.81 6.89 18.22
C VAL A 246 0.93 6.96 19.48
N ALA A 247 0.08 7.96 19.63
CA ALA A 247 -0.83 8.08 20.77
C ALA A 247 -1.93 6.99 20.74
N ALA A 248 -2.44 6.64 19.57
CA ALA A 248 -3.36 5.51 19.40
C ALA A 248 -2.67 4.17 19.70
N ALA A 249 -1.41 3.99 19.29
CA ALA A 249 -0.62 2.83 19.64
C ALA A 249 -0.34 2.75 21.15
N ALA A 250 -0.04 3.87 21.82
CA ALA A 250 0.18 3.93 23.25
C ALA A 250 -1.08 3.63 24.07
N LEU A 251 -2.25 4.16 23.66
CA LEU A 251 -3.54 3.84 24.30
C LEU A 251 -3.96 2.39 24.04
N ALA A 252 -3.65 1.83 22.87
CA ALA A 252 -3.87 0.41 22.59
C ALA A 252 -2.96 -0.50 23.44
N VAL A 253 -1.70 -0.11 23.67
CA VAL A 253 -0.76 -0.82 24.55
C VAL A 253 -1.16 -0.73 26.02
N CYS A 254 -1.59 0.44 26.50
CA CYS A 254 -2.10 0.60 27.87
C CYS A 254 -3.44 -0.11 28.08
N GLY A 255 -4.29 -0.20 27.06
CA GLY A 255 -5.50 -1.03 27.07
C GLY A 255 -5.21 -2.53 27.07
N ALA A 256 -4.15 -2.97 26.37
CA ALA A 256 -3.74 -4.37 26.30
C ALA A 256 -3.12 -4.89 27.61
N LEU A 257 -2.49 -4.04 28.41
CA LEU A 257 -1.87 -4.44 29.69
C LEU A 257 -2.86 -4.64 30.85
N LEU A 258 -4.08 -4.08 30.74
CA LEU A 258 -5.10 -4.16 31.80
C LEU A 258 -6.21 -5.19 31.51
N GLY A 259 -6.14 -5.90 30.38
CA GLY A 259 -7.21 -6.78 29.89
C GLY A 259 -6.81 -8.22 29.57
N LEU A 260 -5.67 -8.73 30.06
CA LEU A 260 -5.26 -10.12 29.84
C LEU A 260 -5.35 -10.94 31.14
N PRO A 261 -6.14 -12.01 31.13
CA PRO A 261 -5.60 -13.35 31.10
C PRO A 261 -5.55 -13.82 29.63
N GLY A 262 -4.45 -14.45 29.26
CA GLY A 262 -4.15 -14.87 27.90
C GLY A 262 -5.14 -15.89 27.35
N ASP A 263 -5.41 -15.82 26.05
CA ASP A 263 -5.17 -16.89 25.08
C ASP A 263 -5.73 -16.51 23.69
N GLY A 264 -5.02 -16.95 22.64
CA GLY A 264 -5.65 -17.33 21.38
C GLY A 264 -5.71 -16.29 20.26
N TRP A 265 -4.87 -16.49 19.25
CA TRP A 265 -5.16 -16.07 17.87
C TRP A 265 -6.37 -16.87 17.37
N GLY A 266 -7.58 -16.34 17.52
CA GLY A 266 -8.80 -16.97 17.01
C GLY A 266 -10.07 -16.17 17.30
N ASN A 267 -10.91 -16.05 16.27
CA ASN A 267 -12.27 -15.48 16.21
C ASN A 267 -12.48 -14.08 16.83
N ASP A 268 -12.30 -13.05 15.98
CA ASP A 268 -13.33 -12.04 15.67
C ASP A 268 -12.70 -10.69 15.33
N GLY A 269 -12.10 -10.62 14.14
CA GLY A 269 -11.75 -9.35 13.52
C GLY A 269 -12.85 -8.93 12.55
N LEU A 270 -13.40 -7.72 12.73
CA LEU A 270 -14.41 -7.04 11.88
C LEU A 270 -13.99 -6.83 10.40
N ALA A 271 -12.91 -7.47 9.95
CA ALA A 271 -12.37 -7.44 8.59
C ALA A 271 -12.40 -8.81 7.89
N ALA A 272 -13.23 -9.76 8.34
CA ALA A 272 -13.37 -11.06 7.68
C ALA A 272 -14.09 -10.94 6.32
N PRO A 273 -13.48 -11.37 5.19
CA PRO A 273 -14.16 -11.48 3.91
C PRO A 273 -15.39 -12.40 4.00
N PRO A 274 -16.46 -12.19 3.22
CA PRO A 274 -17.72 -12.94 3.35
C PRO A 274 -17.58 -14.47 3.26
N TYR A 275 -16.59 -14.98 2.53
CA TYR A 275 -16.35 -16.42 2.39
C TYR A 275 -15.76 -17.08 3.66
N ALA A 276 -15.20 -16.29 4.59
CA ALA A 276 -14.61 -16.81 5.83
C ALA A 276 -15.64 -17.12 6.93
N ARG A 277 -16.93 -16.81 6.69
CA ARG A 277 -18.07 -17.18 7.54
C ARG A 277 -18.86 -18.39 7.00
N ASN A 278 -18.30 -19.09 6.01
CA ASN A 278 -18.89 -20.32 5.50
C ASN A 278 -18.60 -21.45 6.51
N PRO A 279 -19.60 -22.15 7.05
CA PRO A 279 -19.40 -23.26 8.00
C PRO A 279 -18.46 -24.35 7.46
N ALA A 280 -18.45 -24.58 6.14
CA ALA A 280 -17.54 -25.53 5.51
C ALA A 280 -16.08 -25.05 5.52
N ALA A 281 -15.86 -23.74 5.38
CA ALA A 281 -14.52 -23.14 5.47
C ALA A 281 -14.03 -23.10 6.93
N GLU A 282 -14.92 -22.86 7.90
CA GLU A 282 -14.60 -22.93 9.33
C GLU A 282 -14.28 -24.35 9.79
N SER A 283 -15.06 -25.35 9.34
CA SER A 283 -14.79 -26.76 9.61
C SER A 283 -13.46 -27.23 9.01
N ALA A 284 -13.08 -26.71 7.84
CA ALA A 284 -11.78 -26.97 7.23
C ALA A 284 -10.59 -26.33 7.98
N MET A 285 -10.84 -25.43 8.94
CA MET A 285 -9.81 -24.86 9.82
C MET A 285 -9.57 -25.67 11.09
N ASP A 286 -10.39 -26.68 11.37
CA ASP A 286 -10.22 -27.56 12.53
C ASP A 286 -9.15 -28.64 12.25
N PRO A 287 -8.01 -28.65 12.97
CA PRO A 287 -6.99 -29.69 12.79
C PRO A 287 -7.49 -31.11 13.09
N ALA A 288 -8.59 -31.28 13.81
CA ALA A 288 -9.19 -32.60 14.07
C ALA A 288 -9.88 -33.20 12.83
N THR A 289 -10.26 -32.37 11.84
CA THR A 289 -10.91 -32.83 10.60
C THR A 289 -9.91 -33.15 9.48
N LEU A 290 -8.61 -32.92 9.70
CA LEU A 290 -7.56 -33.22 8.72
C LEU A 290 -7.59 -34.68 8.27
N ILE A 291 -7.60 -34.89 6.96
CA ILE A 291 -7.59 -36.24 6.39
C ILE A 291 -6.18 -36.83 6.56
N ARG A 292 -6.09 -37.99 7.21
CA ARG A 292 -4.84 -38.74 7.39
C ARG A 292 -4.94 -40.07 6.68
N VAL A 293 -4.21 -40.19 5.57
CA VAL A 293 -4.19 -41.41 4.77
C VAL A 293 -3.32 -42.47 5.44
N SER A 294 -3.80 -43.72 5.43
CA SER A 294 -3.06 -44.87 5.97
C SER A 294 -1.70 -45.03 5.28
N PRO A 295 -0.62 -45.37 6.02
CA PRO A 295 0.70 -45.66 5.44
C PRO A 295 0.71 -46.73 4.34
N ALA A 296 -0.27 -47.64 4.33
CA ALA A 296 -0.38 -48.72 3.34
C ALA A 296 -1.35 -48.40 2.19
N ALA A 297 -2.06 -47.26 2.20
CA ALA A 297 -3.12 -46.97 1.23
C ALA A 297 -2.63 -46.99 -0.23
N TRP A 298 -1.43 -46.46 -0.47
CA TRP A 298 -0.83 -46.43 -1.81
C TRP A 298 -0.53 -47.83 -2.39
N GLN A 299 -0.43 -48.86 -1.55
CA GLN A 299 -0.13 -50.23 -2.01
C GLN A 299 -1.37 -50.91 -2.62
N GLN A 300 -2.56 -50.48 -2.22
CA GLN A 300 -3.84 -51.07 -2.64
C GLN A 300 -4.63 -50.16 -3.59
N SER A 301 -4.27 -48.88 -3.64
CA SER A 301 -4.95 -47.91 -4.49
C SER A 301 -4.63 -48.12 -5.97
N SER A 302 -5.65 -47.99 -6.82
CA SER A 302 -5.49 -47.91 -8.27
C SER A 302 -4.91 -46.57 -8.74
N ARG A 303 -5.05 -45.51 -7.91
CA ARG A 303 -4.42 -44.21 -8.12
C ARG A 303 -3.10 -44.12 -7.36
N THR A 304 -2.09 -43.57 -8.00
CA THR A 304 -0.79 -43.34 -7.39
C THR A 304 -0.38 -41.89 -7.59
N ASP A 305 -0.92 -41.01 -6.75
CA ASP A 305 -0.70 -39.56 -6.75
C ASP A 305 -0.68 -39.01 -5.32
N PHE A 306 -0.75 -37.68 -5.12
CA PHE A 306 -0.74 -37.07 -3.79
C PHE A 306 -1.91 -37.50 -2.88
N SER A 307 -3.04 -37.93 -3.43
CA SER A 307 -4.22 -38.35 -2.65
C SER A 307 -3.99 -39.60 -1.80
N VAL A 308 -2.93 -40.39 -2.10
CA VAL A 308 -2.59 -41.61 -1.37
C VAL A 308 -1.30 -41.49 -0.55
N TRP A 309 -0.77 -40.27 -0.41
CA TRP A 309 0.39 -40.02 0.44
C TRP A 309 0.00 -40.03 1.93
N PRO A 310 0.67 -40.83 2.78
CA PRO A 310 0.42 -40.80 4.21
C PRO A 310 0.99 -39.55 4.87
N ALA A 311 0.39 -39.14 5.99
CA ALA A 311 0.94 -38.09 6.83
C ALA A 311 2.27 -38.55 7.45
N ARG A 312 3.34 -37.78 7.26
CA ARG A 312 4.69 -38.09 7.80
C ARG A 312 5.33 -36.91 8.53
N GLY A 313 6.30 -37.19 9.38
CA GLY A 313 7.05 -36.20 10.15
C GLY A 313 6.64 -36.13 11.62
N ALA A 314 7.56 -35.64 12.45
CA ALA A 314 7.44 -35.67 13.90
C ALA A 314 6.38 -34.71 14.47
N LEU A 315 5.99 -33.66 13.71
CA LEU A 315 5.04 -32.65 14.15
C LEU A 315 3.61 -32.92 13.64
N THR A 316 3.35 -34.11 13.10
CA THR A 316 2.01 -34.50 12.63
C THR A 316 0.96 -34.56 13.74
N GLY A 317 1.37 -34.68 15.00
CA GLY A 317 0.49 -34.62 16.18
C GLY A 317 0.39 -33.23 16.82
N ASP A 318 1.15 -32.24 16.36
CA ASP A 318 1.16 -30.89 16.94
C ASP A 318 -0.09 -30.12 16.48
N THR A 319 -1.15 -30.20 17.26
CA THR A 319 -2.43 -29.55 16.95
C THR A 319 -2.33 -28.02 16.94
N ALA A 320 -1.40 -27.43 17.68
CA ALA A 320 -1.20 -25.98 17.72
C ALA A 320 -0.56 -25.50 16.41
N LEU A 321 0.48 -26.18 15.93
CA LEU A 321 1.09 -25.91 14.62
C LEU A 321 0.08 -26.10 13.49
N LEU A 322 -0.65 -27.21 13.49
CA LEU A 322 -1.62 -27.52 12.44
C LEU A 322 -2.76 -26.49 12.40
N ARG A 323 -3.24 -26.05 13.57
CA ARG A 323 -4.24 -24.96 13.67
C ARG A 323 -3.71 -23.65 13.09
N ARG A 324 -2.45 -23.26 13.39
CA ARG A 324 -1.82 -22.07 12.81
C ARG A 324 -1.70 -22.17 11.29
N ALA A 325 -1.23 -23.31 10.78
CA ALA A 325 -1.09 -23.55 9.35
C ALA A 325 -2.44 -23.42 8.61
N LEU A 326 -3.50 -24.04 9.14
CA LEU A 326 -4.86 -23.95 8.59
C LEU A 326 -5.42 -22.52 8.66
N ALA A 327 -5.22 -21.82 9.78
CA ALA A 327 -5.65 -20.43 9.93
C ALA A 327 -4.97 -19.50 8.93
N VAL A 328 -3.65 -19.65 8.74
CA VAL A 328 -2.86 -18.86 7.78
C VAL A 328 -3.25 -19.19 6.34
N TRP A 329 -3.52 -20.47 6.01
CA TRP A 329 -4.05 -20.81 4.69
C TRP A 329 -5.42 -20.16 4.44
N ALA A 330 -6.34 -20.23 5.41
CA ALA A 330 -7.64 -19.61 5.25
C ALA A 330 -7.59 -18.08 5.13
N ARG A 331 -6.70 -17.44 5.90
CA ARG A 331 -6.57 -15.99 6.01
C ARG A 331 -5.11 -15.60 6.23
N PRO A 332 -4.30 -15.48 5.15
CA PRO A 332 -2.91 -15.04 5.30
C PRO A 332 -2.88 -13.58 5.77
N GLY A 333 -2.15 -13.31 6.86
CA GLY A 333 -1.90 -11.94 7.34
C GLY A 333 -0.95 -11.16 6.43
N SER A 334 -0.84 -9.85 6.62
CA SER A 334 0.03 -8.99 5.79
C SER A 334 1.53 -9.33 5.88
N GLU A 335 1.95 -9.97 6.97
CA GLU A 335 3.33 -10.41 7.20
C GLU A 335 3.64 -11.78 6.57
N VAL A 336 2.62 -12.49 6.05
CA VAL A 336 2.78 -13.81 5.43
C VAL A 336 3.19 -13.63 3.98
N GLN A 337 4.33 -14.22 3.61
CA GLN A 337 4.78 -14.30 2.23
C GLN A 337 3.96 -15.36 1.49
N VAL A 338 3.00 -14.91 0.69
CA VAL A 338 2.16 -15.81 -0.13
C VAL A 338 2.75 -15.93 -1.52
N SER A 339 3.04 -17.17 -1.95
CA SER A 339 3.44 -17.47 -3.32
C SER A 339 2.47 -18.48 -3.93
N ALA A 340 2.16 -18.32 -5.22
CA ALA A 340 1.27 -19.25 -5.92
C ALA A 340 1.79 -19.53 -7.32
N THR A 341 1.84 -20.82 -7.66
CA THR A 341 2.05 -21.28 -9.04
C THR A 341 1.04 -20.59 -9.97
N PRO A 342 1.43 -20.06 -11.15
CA PRO A 342 0.52 -19.31 -12.02
C PRO A 342 -0.82 -20.02 -12.27
N GLY A 343 -1.92 -19.28 -12.09
CA GLY A 343 -3.30 -19.76 -12.19
C GLY A 343 -3.71 -20.80 -11.14
N THR A 344 -3.01 -20.81 -10.00
CA THR A 344 -3.46 -21.47 -8.77
C THR A 344 -4.16 -20.43 -7.90
N PRO A 345 -5.45 -20.61 -7.55
CA PRO A 345 -6.11 -19.72 -6.61
C PRO A 345 -5.40 -19.77 -5.24
N PRO A 346 -5.12 -18.65 -4.55
CA PRO A 346 -4.56 -18.64 -3.19
C PRO A 346 -5.65 -18.67 -2.10
N GLY A 347 -6.88 -19.03 -2.46
CA GLY A 347 -8.03 -19.05 -1.54
C GLY A 347 -7.99 -20.19 -0.52
N PRO A 348 -8.94 -20.18 0.44
CA PRO A 348 -9.03 -21.16 1.52
C PRO A 348 -9.15 -22.60 0.98
N PRO A 349 -8.93 -23.61 1.84
CA PRO A 349 -9.19 -25.00 1.47
C PRO A 349 -10.68 -25.18 1.11
N MET A 350 -10.96 -25.98 0.07
CA MET A 350 -12.32 -26.23 -0.43
C MET A 350 -13.08 -27.32 0.36
N GLY A 351 -12.50 -27.78 1.47
CA GLY A 351 -12.96 -28.86 2.34
C GLY A 351 -11.82 -29.28 3.28
N SER A 352 -12.02 -30.32 4.09
CA SER A 352 -10.98 -30.81 5.00
C SER A 352 -9.73 -31.26 4.22
N PRO A 353 -8.58 -30.59 4.38
CA PRO A 353 -7.40 -30.94 3.62
C PRO A 353 -6.74 -32.19 4.19
N GLN A 354 -6.05 -32.92 3.32
CA GLN A 354 -5.19 -34.04 3.67
C GLN A 354 -3.84 -33.55 4.18
N LEU A 355 -3.39 -34.11 5.30
CA LEU A 355 -2.04 -33.89 5.81
C LEU A 355 -1.04 -34.81 5.10
N LEU A 356 -0.08 -34.21 4.39
CA LEU A 356 1.01 -34.95 3.75
C LEU A 356 2.26 -34.99 4.64
N TYR A 357 2.56 -33.87 5.31
CA TYR A 357 3.75 -33.76 6.15
C TYR A 357 3.61 -32.68 7.23
N ALA A 358 4.20 -32.93 8.39
CA ALA A 358 4.49 -31.89 9.38
C ALA A 358 5.77 -32.24 10.14
N GLY A 359 6.78 -31.37 10.05
CA GLY A 359 8.10 -31.62 10.63
C GLY A 359 9.03 -30.43 10.54
N VAL A 360 10.23 -30.57 11.10
CA VAL A 360 11.27 -29.55 11.03
C VAL A 360 12.11 -29.77 9.78
N VAL A 361 12.20 -28.75 8.94
CA VAL A 361 13.06 -28.73 7.75
C VAL A 361 13.97 -27.52 7.89
N ASP A 362 15.27 -27.77 8.09
CA ASP A 362 16.24 -26.74 8.44
C ASP A 362 15.83 -25.98 9.71
N GLN A 363 15.67 -24.66 9.61
CA GLN A 363 15.30 -23.77 10.71
C GLN A 363 13.79 -23.43 10.71
N ALA A 364 12.95 -24.21 10.01
CA ALA A 364 11.52 -23.96 9.90
C ALA A 364 10.67 -25.17 10.27
N ASN A 365 9.53 -24.92 10.92
CA ASN A 365 8.43 -25.88 11.02
C ASN A 365 7.66 -25.84 9.70
N VAL A 366 7.61 -26.96 8.99
CA VAL A 366 6.97 -27.07 7.69
C VAL A 366 5.77 -27.99 7.78
N VAL A 367 4.63 -27.55 7.22
CA VAL A 367 3.42 -28.34 7.04
C VAL A 367 3.06 -28.38 5.55
N LEU A 368 2.87 -29.57 5.00
CA LEU A 368 2.38 -29.79 3.64
C LEU A 368 0.97 -30.38 3.68
N LEU A 369 0.04 -29.71 3.01
CA LEU A 369 -1.37 -30.07 2.95
C LEU A 369 -1.80 -30.25 1.49
N HIS A 370 -2.85 -31.05 1.26
CA HIS A 370 -3.41 -31.28 -0.07
C HIS A 370 -4.94 -31.22 -0.01
N ASP A 371 -5.58 -30.41 -0.86
CA ASP A 371 -7.05 -30.26 -0.89
C ASP A 371 -7.73 -31.05 -2.04
N GLY A 372 -6.96 -31.87 -2.77
CA GLY A 372 -7.42 -32.61 -3.95
C GLY A 372 -7.09 -31.93 -5.28
N LEU A 373 -6.85 -30.61 -5.29
CA LEU A 373 -6.50 -29.85 -6.49
C LEU A 373 -5.12 -29.17 -6.38
N ARG A 374 -4.71 -28.86 -5.15
CA ARG A 374 -3.51 -28.10 -4.84
C ARG A 374 -2.77 -28.73 -3.66
N VAL A 375 -1.45 -28.59 -3.67
CA VAL A 375 -0.61 -28.74 -2.49
C VAL A 375 -0.30 -27.36 -1.94
N VAL A 376 -0.37 -27.22 -0.62
CA VAL A 376 -0.02 -26.00 0.11
C VAL A 376 1.10 -26.30 1.08
N ARG A 377 2.15 -25.47 1.05
CA ARG A 377 3.26 -25.51 2.00
C ARG A 377 3.18 -24.31 2.92
N TYR A 378 3.01 -24.58 4.20
CA TYR A 378 3.17 -23.61 5.27
C TYR A 378 4.57 -23.78 5.88
N ALA A 379 5.27 -22.67 6.10
CA ALA A 379 6.56 -22.69 6.79
C ALA A 379 6.68 -21.49 7.73
N GLU A 380 6.83 -21.75 9.02
CA GLU A 380 7.17 -20.75 10.04
C GLU A 380 8.61 -20.99 10.53
N PRO A 381 9.43 -19.95 10.74
CA PRO A 381 10.75 -20.13 11.34
C PRO A 381 10.62 -20.64 12.78
N ARG A 382 11.58 -21.45 13.22
CA ARG A 382 11.71 -21.85 14.63
C ARG A 382 12.28 -20.72 15.48
N ASP A 383 13.27 -20.03 14.91
CA ASP A 383 13.99 -18.92 15.52
C ASP A 383 14.25 -17.82 14.47
N GLY A 384 14.28 -16.54 14.90
CA GLY A 384 14.62 -15.38 14.05
C GLY A 384 13.43 -14.58 13.52
N THR A 385 13.73 -13.58 12.68
CA THR A 385 12.76 -12.59 12.16
C THR A 385 12.26 -12.89 10.74
N LEU A 386 12.54 -14.08 10.20
CA LEU A 386 12.07 -14.45 8.86
C LEU A 386 10.54 -14.54 8.85
N GLY A 387 9.91 -14.04 7.78
CA GLY A 387 8.45 -14.08 7.66
C GLY A 387 7.93 -15.51 7.48
N VAL A 388 6.69 -15.75 7.89
CA VAL A 388 5.96 -16.99 7.59
C VAL A 388 5.72 -17.07 6.09
N ALA A 389 5.93 -18.24 5.49
CA ALA A 389 5.70 -18.48 4.07
C ALA A 389 4.50 -19.42 3.85
N LEU A 390 3.70 -19.11 2.83
CA LEU A 390 2.58 -19.91 2.38
C LEU A 390 2.66 -20.07 0.85
N ASP A 391 3.04 -21.26 0.40
CA ASP A 391 3.26 -21.55 -1.02
C ASP A 391 2.14 -22.46 -1.55
N PHE A 392 1.54 -22.09 -2.69
CA PHE A 392 0.50 -22.86 -3.37
C PHE A 392 1.04 -23.44 -4.67
N ALA A 393 0.88 -24.76 -4.85
CA ALA A 393 1.07 -25.41 -6.15
C ALA A 393 -0.16 -26.18 -6.59
N ARG A 394 -0.48 -25.99 -7.86
CA ARG A 394 -1.49 -26.77 -8.55
C ARG A 394 -0.97 -28.19 -8.79
N THR A 395 -1.81 -29.18 -8.49
CA THR A 395 -1.50 -30.61 -8.58
C THR A 395 -2.67 -31.43 -9.12
N ASP A 396 -3.62 -30.79 -9.80
CA ASP A 396 -4.72 -31.48 -10.46
C ASP A 396 -4.20 -32.39 -11.57
N ALA A 397 -4.89 -33.53 -11.75
CA ALA A 397 -4.48 -34.59 -12.67
C ALA A 397 -3.04 -35.11 -12.47
N ALA A 398 -2.48 -34.97 -11.26
CA ALA A 398 -1.21 -35.59 -10.93
C ALA A 398 -1.32 -37.12 -11.00
N ASP A 399 -0.19 -37.73 -11.37
CA ASP A 399 -0.04 -39.16 -11.59
C ASP A 399 1.25 -39.67 -10.95
N LEU A 400 1.54 -40.97 -11.11
CA LEU A 400 2.75 -41.60 -10.55
C LEU A 400 4.02 -40.84 -10.94
N ALA A 401 4.07 -40.32 -12.16
CA ALA A 401 5.26 -39.68 -12.72
C ALA A 401 5.45 -38.24 -12.24
N SER A 402 4.38 -37.53 -11.91
CA SER A 402 4.37 -36.13 -11.47
C SER A 402 4.19 -35.95 -9.95
N SER A 403 3.84 -37.01 -9.23
CA SER A 403 3.73 -37.04 -7.76
C SER A 403 4.91 -37.74 -7.08
N GLY A 404 6.12 -37.64 -7.63
CA GLY A 404 7.32 -38.29 -7.06
C GLY A 404 7.93 -37.55 -5.85
N ALA A 405 7.81 -36.22 -5.82
CA ALA A 405 8.40 -35.38 -4.78
C ALA A 405 7.70 -34.01 -4.67
N LEU A 406 7.83 -33.38 -3.51
CA LEU A 406 7.46 -32.00 -3.22
C LEU A 406 8.64 -31.28 -2.56
N VAL A 407 8.81 -29.99 -2.84
CA VAL A 407 9.82 -29.19 -2.12
C VAL A 407 9.37 -29.01 -0.67
N ALA A 408 10.20 -29.47 0.26
CA ALA A 408 9.98 -29.31 1.69
C ALA A 408 10.51 -27.95 2.19
N GLY A 409 11.65 -27.50 1.64
CA GLY A 409 12.23 -26.21 1.96
C GLY A 409 13.37 -25.83 1.01
N ARG A 410 13.64 -24.52 0.93
CA ARG A 410 14.82 -23.95 0.29
C ARG A 410 15.53 -23.05 1.28
N SER A 411 16.83 -23.27 1.47
CA SER A 411 17.67 -22.56 2.43
C SER A 411 19.11 -22.54 1.90
N ASP A 412 19.79 -21.40 2.01
CA ASP A 412 21.21 -21.25 1.67
C ASP A 412 21.60 -21.82 0.29
N GLY A 413 20.79 -21.58 -0.74
CA GLY A 413 21.02 -22.08 -2.11
C GLY A 413 20.74 -23.58 -2.31
N ASN A 414 20.29 -24.28 -1.28
CA ASN A 414 19.93 -25.69 -1.32
C ASN A 414 18.40 -25.88 -1.33
N VAL A 415 17.99 -27.08 -1.74
CA VAL A 415 16.60 -27.55 -1.69
C VAL A 415 16.55 -28.92 -1.02
N ARG A 416 15.47 -29.19 -0.29
CA ARG A 416 15.13 -30.50 0.25
C ARG A 416 13.76 -30.91 -0.27
N TYR A 417 13.59 -32.20 -0.52
CA TYR A 417 12.36 -32.76 -1.04
C TYR A 417 11.73 -33.74 -0.06
N LEU A 418 10.41 -33.70 0.05
CA LEU A 418 9.62 -34.80 0.57
C LEU A 418 9.31 -35.76 -0.58
N THR A 419 9.75 -37.01 -0.50
CA THR A 419 9.51 -38.01 -1.56
C THR A 419 8.22 -38.79 -1.36
N ALA A 420 7.65 -39.30 -2.45
CA ALA A 420 6.51 -40.21 -2.40
C ALA A 420 6.82 -41.51 -1.63
N PRO A 421 5.82 -42.17 -1.02
CA PRO A 421 6.04 -43.39 -0.24
C PRO A 421 6.53 -44.60 -1.06
N TRP A 422 6.30 -44.61 -2.38
CA TRP A 422 6.77 -45.68 -3.28
C TRP A 422 8.20 -45.47 -3.80
N VAL A 423 8.84 -44.35 -3.50
CA VAL A 423 10.23 -44.07 -3.93
C VAL A 423 11.18 -44.97 -3.15
N ARG A 424 11.92 -45.81 -3.85
CA ARG A 424 12.90 -46.74 -3.25
C ARG A 424 14.22 -46.06 -2.99
N GLU A 425 14.73 -45.33 -3.99
CA GLU A 425 16.03 -44.67 -3.92
C GLU A 425 16.00 -43.25 -4.44
N THR A 426 16.91 -42.45 -3.90
CA THR A 426 17.12 -41.04 -4.25
C THR A 426 18.59 -40.79 -4.52
N SER A 427 18.87 -40.08 -5.60
CA SER A 427 20.21 -39.64 -5.96
C SER A 427 20.18 -38.22 -6.53
N VAL A 428 21.34 -37.58 -6.55
CA VAL A 428 21.60 -36.32 -7.26
C VAL A 428 22.40 -36.62 -8.51
N ARG A 429 21.99 -36.00 -9.62
CA ARG A 429 22.71 -36.06 -10.88
C ARG A 429 22.93 -34.65 -11.42
N ASP A 430 24.16 -34.34 -11.80
CA ASP A 430 24.46 -33.14 -12.56
C ASP A 430 24.20 -33.40 -14.05
N LEU A 431 23.29 -32.64 -14.66
CA LEU A 431 23.00 -32.76 -16.09
C LEU A 431 24.18 -32.32 -16.96
N LEU A 432 25.07 -31.44 -16.47
CA LEU A 432 26.26 -31.01 -17.20
C LEU A 432 27.37 -32.07 -17.20
N ALA A 433 27.22 -33.14 -16.41
CA ALA A 433 28.12 -34.30 -16.38
C ALA A 433 27.38 -35.58 -16.84
N PRO A 434 27.05 -35.73 -18.15
CA PRO A 434 26.17 -36.79 -18.64
C PRO A 434 26.73 -38.21 -18.42
N ALA A 435 28.06 -38.37 -18.42
CA ALA A 435 28.73 -39.64 -18.13
C ALA A 435 28.89 -39.92 -16.62
N GLY A 436 28.65 -38.92 -15.76
CA GLY A 436 28.74 -39.07 -14.31
C GLY A 436 27.64 -40.00 -13.77
N ALA A 437 27.95 -40.76 -12.72
CA ALA A 437 26.95 -41.54 -12.00
C ALA A 437 26.11 -40.63 -11.08
N GLY A 438 24.87 -41.02 -10.81
CA GLY A 438 24.06 -40.38 -9.78
C GLY A 438 24.69 -40.65 -8.40
N ARG A 439 24.86 -39.61 -7.59
CA ARG A 439 25.37 -39.72 -6.23
C ARG A 439 24.20 -40.02 -5.28
N PRO A 440 24.27 -41.06 -4.43
CA PRO A 440 23.21 -41.34 -3.48
C PRO A 440 22.89 -40.12 -2.62
N LEU A 441 21.60 -39.80 -2.50
CA LEU A 441 21.09 -38.73 -1.67
C LEU A 441 20.38 -39.37 -0.49
N ALA A 442 20.90 -39.17 0.72
CA ALA A 442 20.30 -39.73 1.93
C ALA A 442 18.87 -39.20 2.13
N ARG A 443 18.04 -40.00 2.78
CA ARG A 443 16.64 -39.67 3.07
C ARG A 443 16.29 -40.06 4.50
N GLY A 444 15.64 -39.16 5.22
CA GLY A 444 15.12 -39.38 6.56
C GLY A 444 14.00 -40.42 6.58
N ARG A 445 13.65 -40.91 7.78
CA ARG A 445 12.56 -41.87 7.97
C ARG A 445 11.20 -41.33 7.55
N ASP A 446 11.03 -40.02 7.60
CA ASP A 446 9.84 -39.28 7.18
C ASP A 446 9.77 -39.03 5.67
N GLY A 447 10.81 -39.41 4.91
CA GLY A 447 10.88 -39.26 3.46
C GLY A 447 11.51 -37.96 2.98
N VAL A 448 12.02 -37.11 3.89
CA VAL A 448 12.72 -35.87 3.51
C VAL A 448 14.16 -36.16 3.09
N THR A 449 14.59 -35.63 1.95
CA THR A 449 15.97 -35.80 1.47
C THR A 449 16.97 -34.95 2.25
N ALA A 450 18.23 -35.36 2.22
CA ALA A 450 19.37 -34.47 2.47
C ALA A 450 19.34 -33.27 1.50
N PRO A 451 19.99 -32.13 1.86
CA PRO A 451 20.09 -30.98 0.97
C PRO A 451 20.82 -31.33 -0.33
N LEU A 452 20.39 -30.71 -1.41
CA LEU A 452 21.11 -30.66 -2.68
C LEU A 452 21.10 -29.22 -3.21
N PRO A 453 22.13 -28.80 -3.98
CA PRO A 453 22.14 -27.49 -4.62
C PRO A 453 20.90 -27.30 -5.50
N SER A 454 20.28 -26.12 -5.41
CA SER A 454 19.07 -25.77 -6.18
C SER A 454 19.45 -24.94 -7.40
N PRO A 455 19.27 -25.46 -8.64
CA PRO A 455 19.49 -24.67 -9.86
C PRO A 455 18.59 -23.44 -9.94
N ALA A 456 17.43 -23.44 -9.27
CA ALA A 456 16.51 -22.30 -9.26
C ALA A 456 17.11 -21.03 -8.61
N GLN A 457 18.11 -21.20 -7.73
CA GLN A 457 18.82 -20.13 -7.03
C GLN A 457 20.21 -19.84 -7.61
N ALA A 458 20.67 -20.66 -8.56
CA ALA A 458 21.98 -20.50 -9.19
C ALA A 458 22.04 -19.25 -10.09
N ARG A 459 23.19 -18.55 -10.05
CA ARG A 459 23.44 -17.36 -10.89
C ARG A 459 24.20 -17.68 -12.18
N ASP A 460 24.99 -18.74 -12.16
CA ASP A 460 25.71 -19.29 -13.30
C ASP A 460 25.29 -20.74 -13.57
N CYS A 461 25.65 -21.26 -14.74
CA CYS A 461 25.38 -22.64 -15.13
C CYS A 461 26.68 -23.46 -15.15
N LYS A 462 27.31 -23.58 -13.98
CA LYS A 462 28.51 -24.43 -13.80
C LYS A 462 28.16 -25.88 -13.53
N SER A 463 27.01 -26.12 -12.90
CA SER A 463 26.37 -27.41 -12.71
C SER A 463 24.86 -27.23 -12.82
N TRP A 464 24.15 -28.33 -13.10
CA TRP A 464 22.70 -28.38 -13.04
C TRP A 464 22.26 -29.66 -12.35
N ASP A 465 22.22 -29.61 -11.02
CA ASP A 465 21.81 -30.74 -10.19
C ASP A 465 20.30 -31.00 -10.27
N VAL A 466 19.93 -32.24 -10.55
CA VAL A 466 18.55 -32.74 -10.55
C VAL A 466 18.38 -33.87 -9.54
N LEU A 467 17.17 -33.96 -8.99
CA LEU A 467 16.76 -35.08 -8.16
C LEU A 467 16.41 -36.27 -9.05
N GLN A 468 17.11 -37.38 -8.86
CA GLN A 468 16.84 -38.64 -9.52
C GLN A 468 16.11 -39.56 -8.54
N LEU A 469 14.92 -40.01 -8.94
CA LEU A 469 14.06 -40.89 -8.15
C LEU A 469 13.95 -42.24 -8.84
N ARG A 470 14.14 -43.33 -8.08
CA ARG A 470 13.88 -44.69 -8.54
C ARG A 470 12.70 -45.29 -7.79
N ASP A 471 11.68 -45.71 -8.53
CA ASP A 471 10.56 -46.51 -8.01
C ASP A 471 10.60 -47.93 -8.59
N ALA A 472 9.51 -48.69 -8.44
CA ALA A 472 9.43 -50.07 -8.95
C ALA A 472 9.39 -50.15 -10.49
N ALA A 473 8.93 -49.10 -11.16
CA ALA A 473 8.64 -49.08 -12.59
C ALA A 473 9.67 -48.30 -13.41
N ALA A 474 10.19 -47.19 -12.88
CA ALA A 474 11.05 -46.29 -13.63
C ALA A 474 12.03 -45.51 -12.73
N GLU A 475 13.02 -44.95 -13.40
CA GLU A 475 13.91 -43.93 -12.87
C GLU A 475 13.58 -42.60 -13.53
N ARG A 476 13.36 -41.54 -12.74
CA ARG A 476 12.90 -40.24 -13.23
C ARG A 476 13.81 -39.12 -12.73
N LEU A 477 14.04 -38.14 -13.59
CA LEU A 477 14.78 -36.92 -13.25
C LEU A 477 13.78 -35.78 -13.01
N LEU A 478 13.92 -35.09 -11.88
CA LEU A 478 13.11 -33.96 -11.46
C LEU A 478 14.00 -32.73 -11.26
N ALA A 479 13.69 -31.63 -11.94
CA ALA A 479 14.43 -30.38 -11.85
C ALA A 479 13.72 -29.36 -10.96
N ASP A 480 14.48 -28.64 -10.13
CA ASP A 480 13.98 -27.47 -9.43
C ASP A 480 13.90 -26.28 -10.39
N LEU A 481 12.68 -25.90 -10.78
CA LEU A 481 12.40 -24.72 -11.59
C LEU A 481 11.81 -23.55 -10.77
N GLY A 482 11.96 -23.61 -9.45
CA GLY A 482 11.54 -22.53 -8.53
C GLY A 482 10.13 -22.68 -7.97
N GLU A 483 9.48 -23.82 -8.18
CA GLU A 483 8.08 -24.07 -7.78
C GLU A 483 8.00 -25.17 -6.71
N LEU A 484 6.86 -25.32 -6.04
CA LEU A 484 6.71 -26.33 -4.97
C LEU A 484 6.76 -27.76 -5.54
N THR A 485 6.24 -27.96 -6.74
CA THR A 485 6.35 -29.21 -7.50
C THR A 485 7.56 -29.13 -8.45
N PRO A 486 8.54 -30.03 -8.35
CA PRO A 486 9.65 -30.07 -9.30
C PRO A 486 9.18 -30.60 -10.67
N ALA A 487 9.81 -30.16 -11.74
CA ALA A 487 9.42 -30.53 -13.10
C ALA A 487 10.08 -31.85 -13.53
N ARG A 488 9.29 -32.79 -14.05
CA ARG A 488 9.83 -34.04 -14.62
C ARG A 488 10.51 -33.76 -15.95
N LEU A 489 11.73 -34.24 -16.12
CA LEU A 489 12.47 -34.17 -17.38
C LEU A 489 12.24 -35.45 -18.20
N THR A 490 11.86 -35.29 -19.46
CA THR A 490 11.70 -36.40 -20.41
C THR A 490 12.43 -36.14 -21.72
N SER A 491 12.54 -37.17 -22.54
CA SER A 491 13.13 -37.09 -23.87
C SER A 491 12.32 -37.89 -24.90
N GLY A 492 12.49 -37.54 -26.17
CA GLY A 492 11.86 -38.26 -27.29
C GLY A 492 10.60 -37.59 -27.82
N PRO A 493 9.90 -38.22 -28.78
CA PRO A 493 8.80 -37.60 -29.50
C PRO A 493 7.65 -37.22 -28.55
N PRO A 494 6.93 -36.11 -28.79
CA PRO A 494 5.87 -35.64 -27.91
C PRO A 494 4.76 -36.65 -27.66
N SER A 495 4.48 -37.54 -28.62
CA SER A 495 3.49 -38.61 -28.51
C SER A 495 3.90 -39.78 -27.61
N ALA A 496 5.19 -39.93 -27.31
CA ALA A 496 5.73 -41.01 -26.51
C ALA A 496 6.99 -40.55 -25.74
N PRO A 497 6.86 -39.59 -24.82
CA PRO A 497 7.98 -39.11 -24.03
C PRO A 497 8.49 -40.22 -23.11
N ARG A 498 9.82 -40.29 -22.96
CA ARG A 498 10.52 -41.30 -22.15
C ARG A 498 11.33 -40.65 -21.04
N ASP A 499 11.50 -41.36 -19.94
CA ASP A 499 12.41 -40.93 -18.87
C ASP A 499 13.86 -40.85 -19.36
N VAL A 500 14.62 -39.93 -18.77
CA VAL A 500 16.01 -39.62 -19.17
C VAL A 500 16.97 -40.57 -18.45
N THR A 501 17.09 -41.79 -18.97
CA THR A 501 17.98 -42.83 -18.40
C THR A 501 19.14 -43.20 -19.33
N GLY A 502 18.99 -43.01 -20.64
CA GLY A 502 20.02 -43.35 -21.64
C GLY A 502 21.10 -42.28 -21.82
N GLN A 503 22.33 -42.72 -22.11
CA GLN A 503 23.49 -41.84 -22.35
C GLN A 503 23.23 -40.76 -23.43
N ALA A 504 22.54 -41.11 -24.52
CA ALA A 504 22.21 -40.14 -25.57
C ALA A 504 21.24 -39.05 -25.08
N ALA A 505 20.24 -39.42 -24.27
CA ALA A 505 19.30 -38.46 -23.70
C ALA A 505 20.00 -37.54 -22.69
N LEU A 506 20.89 -38.09 -21.86
CA LEU A 506 21.71 -37.31 -20.93
C LEU A 506 22.64 -36.34 -21.67
N ALA A 507 23.32 -36.77 -22.72
CA ALA A 507 24.19 -35.90 -23.52
C ALA A 507 23.41 -34.76 -24.20
N SER A 508 22.21 -35.05 -24.70
CA SER A 508 21.28 -34.04 -25.24
C SER A 508 20.85 -33.02 -24.18
N TRP A 509 20.53 -33.50 -22.97
CA TRP A 509 20.17 -32.67 -21.83
C TRP A 509 21.32 -31.82 -21.31
N ALA A 510 22.56 -32.32 -21.34
CA ALA A 510 23.75 -31.56 -20.95
C ALA A 510 23.90 -30.25 -21.75
N ARG A 511 23.55 -30.29 -23.04
CA ARG A 511 23.56 -29.11 -23.93
C ARG A 511 22.27 -28.28 -23.89
N THR A 512 21.29 -28.69 -23.07
CA THR A 512 20.00 -28.02 -22.90
C THR A 512 19.81 -27.43 -21.50
N ALA A 513 20.44 -28.01 -20.47
CA ALA A 513 20.20 -27.71 -19.07
C ALA A 513 20.35 -26.21 -18.75
N CYS A 514 21.39 -25.55 -19.28
CA CYS A 514 21.60 -24.12 -19.08
C CYS A 514 20.55 -23.20 -19.71
N LEU A 515 19.64 -23.73 -20.52
CA LEU A 515 18.51 -23.00 -21.10
C LEU A 515 17.21 -23.17 -20.30
N LEU A 516 17.17 -24.09 -19.33
CA LEU A 516 16.00 -24.29 -18.45
C LEU A 516 15.56 -23.06 -17.66
N PRO A 517 16.43 -22.08 -17.30
CA PRO A 517 15.96 -20.84 -16.68
C PRO A 517 14.90 -20.08 -17.50
N VAL A 518 14.87 -20.27 -18.83
CA VAL A 518 13.87 -19.65 -19.73
C VAL A 518 12.44 -20.13 -19.44
N VAL A 519 12.27 -21.29 -18.80
CA VAL A 519 10.95 -21.87 -18.49
C VAL A 519 10.62 -21.89 -16.99
N ARG A 520 11.47 -21.31 -16.13
CA ARG A 520 11.29 -21.36 -14.67
C ARG A 520 10.06 -20.60 -14.18
N ALA A 521 9.43 -21.04 -13.09
CA ALA A 521 8.34 -20.34 -12.40
C ALA A 521 7.07 -20.07 -13.24
N HIS A 522 6.66 -21.03 -14.07
CA HIS A 522 5.47 -20.93 -14.94
C HIS A 522 4.43 -22.05 -14.74
N GLY A 523 4.48 -22.75 -13.62
CA GLY A 523 3.66 -23.91 -13.30
C GLY A 523 4.10 -25.14 -14.04
N VAL A 524 5.40 -25.33 -14.26
CA VAL A 524 5.94 -26.38 -15.12
C VAL A 524 5.80 -27.74 -14.43
N ARG A 525 4.99 -28.60 -15.04
CA ARG A 525 4.79 -30.00 -14.62
C ARG A 525 5.87 -30.91 -15.19
N SER A 526 6.22 -30.70 -16.45
CA SER A 526 7.23 -31.50 -17.14
C SER A 526 7.90 -30.72 -18.26
N VAL A 527 9.16 -31.06 -18.55
CA VAL A 527 9.90 -30.54 -19.69
C VAL A 527 10.37 -31.70 -20.56
N ASN A 528 9.89 -31.75 -21.80
CA ASN A 528 10.31 -32.74 -22.78
C ASN A 528 11.34 -32.16 -23.73
N SER A 529 12.42 -32.88 -24.01
CA SER A 529 13.41 -32.52 -25.04
C SER A 529 13.42 -33.54 -26.17
N TRP A 530 13.07 -33.12 -27.38
CA TRP A 530 12.93 -33.99 -28.55
C TRP A 530 13.86 -33.58 -29.68
N THR A 531 14.80 -34.46 -30.04
CA THR A 531 15.58 -34.32 -31.29
C THR A 531 14.69 -34.63 -32.50
N TYR A 532 14.22 -33.59 -33.19
CA TYR A 532 13.29 -33.72 -34.31
C TYR A 532 13.99 -33.82 -35.68
N ALA A 533 15.25 -33.39 -35.77
CA ALA A 533 16.07 -33.49 -36.98
C ALA A 533 17.58 -33.59 -36.68
N LYS A 534 18.32 -34.18 -37.62
CA LYS A 534 19.78 -34.16 -37.68
C LYS A 534 20.18 -33.61 -39.04
N GLN A 535 21.17 -32.72 -39.06
CA GLN A 535 21.59 -32.02 -40.28
C GLN A 535 23.10 -32.12 -40.44
N THR A 536 23.55 -32.73 -41.54
CA THR A 536 24.95 -32.64 -41.97
C THR A 536 25.26 -31.20 -42.37
N LEU A 537 26.28 -30.62 -41.76
CA LEU A 537 26.66 -29.24 -41.99
C LEU A 537 27.49 -29.09 -43.27
N PRO A 538 27.37 -27.96 -43.98
CA PRO A 538 28.20 -27.66 -45.14
C PRO A 538 29.71 -27.79 -44.84
N GLU A 539 30.49 -28.03 -45.89
CA GLU A 539 31.95 -28.04 -45.81
C GLU A 539 32.51 -29.06 -44.80
N SER A 540 31.83 -30.21 -44.65
CA SER A 540 32.23 -31.31 -43.75
C SER A 540 32.39 -30.89 -42.28
N ASN A 541 31.61 -29.91 -41.82
CA ASN A 541 31.66 -29.40 -40.44
C ASN A 541 30.99 -30.32 -39.41
N GLY A 542 30.67 -31.57 -39.76
CA GLY A 542 30.02 -32.56 -38.90
C GLY A 542 28.50 -32.53 -38.98
N THR A 543 27.83 -33.14 -38.00
CA THR A 543 26.37 -33.23 -37.92
C THR A 543 25.85 -32.43 -36.74
N ALA A 544 24.94 -31.49 -37.00
CA ALA A 544 24.21 -30.78 -35.97
C ALA A 544 22.90 -31.50 -35.63
N GLU A 545 22.43 -31.29 -34.40
CA GLU A 545 21.14 -31.78 -33.93
C GLU A 545 20.17 -30.62 -33.74
N TRP A 546 18.94 -30.83 -34.16
CA TRP A 546 17.85 -29.90 -33.97
C TRP A 546 16.88 -30.48 -32.94
N LEU A 547 16.71 -29.74 -31.86
CA LEU A 547 15.91 -30.17 -30.72
C LEU A 547 14.78 -29.21 -30.50
N CYS A 548 13.67 -29.74 -30.04
CA CYS A 548 12.59 -28.95 -29.54
C CYS A 548 12.36 -29.31 -28.07
N THR A 549 12.50 -28.30 -27.20
CA THR A 549 12.22 -28.42 -25.78
C THR A 549 10.89 -27.76 -25.48
N ARG A 550 10.00 -28.52 -24.86
CA ARG A 550 8.65 -28.07 -24.51
C ARG A 550 8.41 -28.24 -23.02
N ALA A 551 8.13 -27.14 -22.34
CA ALA A 551 7.65 -27.11 -20.97
C ALA A 551 6.12 -27.15 -20.95
N GLU A 552 5.56 -28.21 -20.38
CA GLU A 552 4.13 -28.37 -20.12
C GLU A 552 3.83 -27.88 -18.70
N THR A 553 2.70 -27.19 -18.54
CA THR A 553 2.28 -26.68 -17.24
C THR A 553 1.17 -27.55 -16.63
N TRP A 554 0.92 -27.36 -15.34
CA TRP A 554 -0.23 -27.93 -14.64
C TRP A 554 -1.59 -27.44 -15.18
N ARG A 555 -1.64 -26.24 -15.77
CA ARG A 555 -2.89 -25.67 -16.31
C ARG A 555 -3.29 -26.23 -17.68
N GLY A 556 -2.36 -26.88 -18.38
CA GLY A 556 -2.50 -27.25 -19.80
C GLY A 556 -2.31 -26.08 -20.78
N THR A 557 -2.40 -24.83 -20.31
CA THR A 557 -2.00 -23.59 -21.01
C THR A 557 -0.83 -22.93 -20.29
N GLY A 558 -0.16 -21.98 -20.92
CA GLY A 558 1.12 -21.40 -20.47
C GLY A 558 2.32 -22.20 -20.97
N SER A 559 2.17 -22.98 -22.06
CA SER A 559 3.26 -23.78 -22.59
C SER A 559 4.40 -22.91 -23.07
N ARG A 560 5.63 -23.40 -22.93
CA ARG A 560 6.80 -22.76 -23.53
C ARG A 560 7.56 -23.73 -24.39
N VAL A 561 7.81 -23.31 -25.62
CA VAL A 561 8.50 -24.11 -26.63
C VAL A 561 9.76 -23.36 -27.03
N MET A 562 10.87 -24.07 -27.14
CA MET A 562 12.10 -23.56 -27.74
C MET A 562 12.65 -24.58 -28.73
N ALA A 563 12.90 -24.13 -29.95
CA ALA A 563 13.69 -24.87 -30.92
C ALA A 563 15.16 -24.49 -30.75
N GLN A 564 16.03 -25.49 -30.71
CA GLN A 564 17.44 -25.36 -30.45
C GLN A 564 18.26 -25.99 -31.57
N PHE A 565 19.36 -25.34 -31.89
CA PHE A 565 20.39 -25.83 -32.78
C PHE A 565 21.63 -26.19 -31.96
N GLN A 566 21.96 -27.48 -31.92
CA GLN A 566 23.16 -27.99 -31.26
C GLN A 566 24.20 -28.33 -32.33
N ALA A 567 25.12 -27.39 -32.57
CA ALA A 567 26.23 -27.58 -33.48
C ALA A 567 27.19 -28.68 -32.99
N PRO A 568 27.90 -29.37 -33.90
CA PRO A 568 29.03 -30.22 -33.54
C PRO A 568 30.16 -29.35 -32.99
N GLY A 569 30.32 -29.36 -31.67
CA GLY A 569 31.27 -28.51 -30.94
C GLY A 569 32.44 -29.28 -30.34
N ALA A 570 33.53 -28.57 -30.04
CA ALA A 570 34.70 -29.09 -29.33
C ALA A 570 34.44 -29.32 -27.83
N GLN A 571 33.47 -28.61 -27.25
CA GLN A 571 32.99 -28.82 -25.88
C GLN A 571 31.66 -29.57 -25.89
N ALA A 572 31.66 -30.76 -25.30
CA ALA A 572 30.51 -31.67 -25.25
C ALA A 572 29.29 -31.09 -24.51
N THR A 573 29.49 -30.06 -23.69
CA THR A 573 28.46 -29.47 -22.80
C THR A 573 28.09 -28.04 -23.16
N ALA A 574 28.65 -27.47 -24.25
CA ALA A 574 28.29 -26.13 -24.69
C ALA A 574 26.78 -26.08 -25.00
N PRO A 575 26.04 -25.07 -24.48
CA PRO A 575 24.60 -25.00 -24.67
C PRO A 575 24.25 -24.81 -26.14
N GLY A 576 23.13 -25.41 -26.57
CA GLY A 576 22.57 -25.18 -27.89
C GLY A 576 22.19 -23.71 -28.10
N ALA A 577 22.25 -23.25 -29.35
CA ALA A 577 21.73 -21.94 -29.72
C ALA A 577 20.21 -22.01 -29.85
N ILE A 578 19.48 -21.06 -29.26
CA ILE A 578 18.03 -20.99 -29.42
C ILE A 578 17.73 -20.39 -30.80
N ALA A 579 17.11 -21.20 -31.65
CA ALA A 579 16.75 -20.83 -33.02
C ALA A 579 15.39 -20.13 -33.07
N ALA A 580 14.43 -20.58 -32.24
CA ALA A 580 13.11 -20.00 -32.15
C ALA A 580 12.49 -20.30 -30.77
N ARG A 581 11.51 -19.49 -30.37
CA ARG A 581 10.71 -19.69 -29.16
C ARG A 581 9.25 -19.48 -29.49
N SER A 582 8.37 -20.03 -28.68
CA SER A 582 6.94 -19.77 -28.74
C SER A 582 6.33 -19.97 -27.36
N GLU A 583 5.32 -19.17 -27.05
CA GLU A 583 4.52 -19.29 -25.82
C GLU A 583 3.09 -19.67 -26.20
N ASP A 584 2.42 -20.45 -25.36
CA ASP A 584 1.02 -20.87 -25.56
C ASP A 584 0.75 -21.58 -26.91
N SER A 585 1.79 -22.23 -27.45
CA SER A 585 1.73 -22.89 -28.75
C SER A 585 1.49 -24.40 -28.62
N PRO A 586 0.69 -25.01 -29.52
CA PRO A 586 0.53 -26.46 -29.59
C PRO A 586 1.75 -27.15 -30.20
N SER A 587 2.63 -26.39 -30.86
CA SER A 587 3.84 -26.86 -31.54
C SER A 587 4.70 -27.69 -30.60
N CYS A 588 5.41 -28.69 -31.15
CA CYS A 588 6.24 -29.61 -30.38
C CYS A 588 5.48 -30.39 -29.28
N GLY A 589 4.16 -30.42 -29.36
CA GLY A 589 3.28 -31.10 -28.42
C GLY A 589 2.61 -32.32 -29.04
N VAL A 590 1.83 -33.04 -28.23
CA VAL A 590 1.03 -34.20 -28.69
C VAL A 590 0.02 -33.78 -29.77
N ARG A 591 -0.58 -32.59 -29.62
CA ARG A 591 -1.59 -32.06 -30.56
C ARG A 591 -0.99 -31.56 -31.86
N ASP A 592 0.19 -30.95 -31.79
CA ASP A 592 0.93 -30.53 -32.98
C ASP A 592 2.43 -30.82 -32.84
N PRO A 593 2.91 -31.97 -33.34
CA PRO A 593 4.34 -32.30 -33.30
C PRO A 593 5.16 -31.56 -34.36
N LYS A 594 4.56 -30.66 -35.15
CA LYS A 594 5.27 -29.94 -36.21
C LYS A 594 6.13 -28.83 -35.63
N VAL A 595 7.38 -28.75 -36.05
CA VAL A 595 8.32 -27.68 -35.69
C VAL A 595 9.20 -27.38 -36.90
N LEU A 596 9.43 -26.10 -37.18
CA LEU A 596 10.38 -25.61 -38.16
C LEU A 596 11.15 -24.44 -37.54
N ALA A 597 12.47 -24.49 -37.58
CA ALA A 597 13.32 -23.40 -37.10
C ALA A 597 14.57 -23.25 -37.96
N GLY A 598 15.25 -22.11 -37.83
CA GLY A 598 16.53 -21.89 -38.50
C GLY A 598 17.46 -20.96 -37.75
N VAL A 599 18.72 -21.00 -38.14
CA VAL A 599 19.81 -20.20 -37.59
C VAL A 599 20.67 -19.65 -38.72
N LEU A 600 21.27 -18.49 -38.49
CA LEU A 600 22.41 -18.03 -39.27
C LEU A 600 23.68 -18.62 -38.65
N TRP A 601 24.39 -19.45 -39.39
CA TRP A 601 25.54 -20.21 -38.90
C TRP A 601 26.79 -19.92 -39.74
N LYS A 602 27.94 -19.85 -39.09
CA LYS A 602 29.25 -19.64 -39.71
C LYS A 602 30.04 -20.94 -39.71
N SER A 603 30.52 -21.36 -40.87
CA SER A 603 31.40 -22.53 -40.99
C SER A 603 32.77 -22.28 -40.42
N ARG A 604 33.55 -23.34 -40.14
CA ARG A 604 34.97 -23.23 -39.73
C ARG A 604 35.83 -22.54 -40.79
N ALA A 605 35.43 -22.60 -42.06
CA ALA A 605 36.09 -21.88 -43.16
C ALA A 605 35.66 -20.40 -43.26
N GLY A 606 34.78 -19.93 -42.37
CA GLY A 606 34.36 -18.54 -42.26
C GLY A 606 33.19 -18.14 -43.16
N ARG A 607 32.54 -19.08 -43.84
CA ARG A 607 31.40 -18.82 -44.73
C ARG A 607 30.08 -18.87 -43.96
N TRP A 608 29.17 -17.97 -44.29
CA TRP A 608 27.86 -17.87 -43.64
C TRP A 608 26.80 -18.68 -44.41
N TYR A 609 25.94 -19.35 -43.66
CA TYR A 609 24.81 -20.13 -44.17
C TYR A 609 23.56 -19.87 -43.34
N VAL A 610 22.40 -19.78 -43.99
CA VAL A 610 21.12 -20.02 -43.33
C VAL A 610 20.91 -21.53 -43.28
N LEU A 611 20.83 -22.06 -42.07
CA LEU A 611 20.47 -23.45 -41.82
C LEU A 611 19.03 -23.50 -41.29
N ALA A 612 18.23 -24.42 -41.79
CA ALA A 612 16.91 -24.67 -41.24
C ALA A 612 16.61 -26.17 -41.18
N ALA A 613 15.79 -26.56 -40.21
CA ALA A 613 15.27 -27.90 -40.12
C ALA A 613 13.81 -27.91 -39.67
N GLY A 614 13.05 -28.82 -40.27
CA GLY A 614 11.70 -29.19 -39.88
C GLY A 614 11.68 -30.59 -39.27
N SER A 615 10.64 -30.89 -38.50
CA SER A 615 10.32 -32.25 -38.06
C SER A 615 10.03 -33.18 -39.26
N GLY A 616 9.98 -34.50 -39.04
CA GLY A 616 9.93 -35.50 -40.13
C GLY A 616 8.72 -35.42 -41.07
N GLN A 617 7.69 -34.62 -40.74
CA GLN A 617 6.51 -34.40 -41.58
C GLN A 617 6.77 -33.46 -42.77
N PHE A 618 7.83 -32.65 -42.72
CA PHE A 618 8.19 -31.70 -43.78
C PHE A 618 8.81 -32.41 -44.99
N LYS A 619 8.34 -32.08 -46.19
CA LYS A 619 8.78 -32.64 -47.48
C LYS A 619 9.67 -31.70 -48.28
N SER A 620 9.53 -30.40 -48.08
CA SER A 620 10.47 -29.41 -48.60
C SER A 620 10.53 -28.19 -47.68
N LEU A 621 11.68 -27.52 -47.68
CA LEU A 621 11.89 -26.25 -46.99
C LEU A 621 12.29 -25.18 -47.99
N THR A 622 11.89 -23.95 -47.71
CA THR A 622 12.19 -22.77 -48.51
C THR A 622 12.55 -21.60 -47.60
N THR A 623 13.54 -20.82 -48.02
CA THR A 623 13.86 -19.52 -47.44
C THR A 623 13.46 -18.42 -48.42
N SER A 624 12.92 -17.33 -47.88
CA SER A 624 12.65 -16.09 -48.60
C SER A 624 13.07 -14.89 -47.77
N GLY A 625 13.01 -13.68 -48.34
CA GLY A 625 13.14 -12.44 -47.58
C GLY A 625 14.56 -12.21 -47.06
N GLY A 626 15.50 -11.90 -47.95
CA GLY A 626 16.90 -11.60 -47.65
C GLY A 626 17.87 -12.72 -48.04
N VAL A 627 17.40 -13.98 -48.07
CA VAL A 627 18.11 -15.15 -48.60
C VAL A 627 17.11 -16.09 -49.26
N ASP A 628 17.20 -16.25 -50.58
CA ASP A 628 16.29 -17.13 -51.33
C ASP A 628 16.93 -18.50 -51.57
N GLY A 629 16.16 -19.56 -51.32
CA GLY A 629 16.64 -20.92 -51.52
C GLY A 629 15.57 -21.96 -51.22
N SER A 630 15.79 -23.18 -51.72
CA SER A 630 14.88 -24.31 -51.48
C SER A 630 15.65 -25.62 -51.40
N ALA A 631 15.13 -26.56 -50.62
CA ALA A 631 15.63 -27.92 -50.54
C ALA A 631 14.48 -28.92 -50.44
N ARG A 632 14.68 -30.09 -51.04
CA ARG A 632 13.82 -31.26 -50.83
C ARG A 632 14.21 -31.92 -49.50
N GLY A 633 13.21 -32.38 -48.76
CA GLY A 633 13.35 -32.93 -47.40
C GLY A 633 13.05 -31.91 -46.30
N ASN A 634 13.43 -32.25 -45.08
CA ASN A 634 13.16 -31.49 -43.87
C ASN A 634 14.39 -30.73 -43.35
N VAL A 635 15.42 -30.55 -44.16
CA VAL A 635 16.62 -29.76 -43.83
C VAL A 635 17.01 -28.86 -45.01
N LEU A 636 17.59 -27.70 -44.70
CA LEU A 636 17.97 -26.69 -45.68
C LEU A 636 19.29 -26.05 -45.26
N ALA A 637 20.18 -25.83 -46.22
CA ALA A 637 21.41 -25.07 -46.04
C ALA A 637 21.62 -24.18 -47.28
N VAL A 638 21.57 -22.86 -47.11
CA VAL A 638 21.70 -21.89 -48.20
C VAL A 638 22.82 -20.91 -47.86
N PRO A 639 23.78 -20.65 -48.77
CA PRO A 639 24.80 -19.62 -48.56
C PRO A 639 24.17 -18.26 -48.27
N ALA A 640 24.71 -17.55 -47.29
CA ALA A 640 24.19 -16.27 -46.81
C ALA A 640 25.31 -15.28 -46.54
N LYS A 641 24.94 -14.05 -46.18
CA LYS A 641 25.87 -13.03 -45.68
C LYS A 641 25.70 -12.89 -44.18
N GLU A 642 26.69 -12.27 -43.53
CA GLU A 642 26.57 -11.91 -42.13
C GLU A 642 25.37 -10.99 -41.90
N GLY A 643 24.60 -11.24 -40.85
CA GLY A 643 23.41 -10.45 -40.52
C GLY A 643 22.18 -10.70 -41.41
N SER A 644 22.24 -11.63 -42.37
CA SER A 644 21.07 -12.03 -43.16
C SER A 644 19.93 -12.49 -42.27
N ARG A 645 18.73 -11.96 -42.52
CA ARG A 645 17.46 -12.50 -42.01
C ARG A 645 16.80 -13.28 -43.13
N ALA A 646 16.11 -14.36 -42.79
CA ALA A 646 15.38 -15.18 -43.74
C ALA A 646 14.06 -15.60 -43.12
N GLU A 647 13.01 -15.54 -43.92
CA GLU A 647 11.71 -16.13 -43.62
C GLU A 647 11.74 -17.60 -43.99
N LEU A 648 11.26 -18.46 -43.09
CA LEU A 648 11.25 -19.90 -43.30
C LEU A 648 9.84 -20.40 -43.53
N ASN A 649 9.70 -21.17 -44.59
CA ASN A 649 8.47 -21.85 -44.94
C ASN A 649 8.77 -23.31 -45.28
N GLY A 650 7.95 -24.22 -44.77
CA GLY A 650 8.02 -25.64 -45.08
C GLY A 650 6.73 -26.14 -45.70
N ARG A 651 6.83 -27.18 -46.54
CA ARG A 651 5.69 -27.85 -47.15
C ARG A 651 5.54 -29.27 -46.60
N LEU A 652 4.31 -29.65 -46.24
CA LEU A 652 3.99 -30.99 -45.76
C LEU A 652 3.63 -31.94 -46.92
N GLY A 653 3.40 -33.22 -46.60
CA GLY A 653 3.02 -34.24 -47.59
C GLY A 653 1.66 -34.01 -48.25
N ASP A 654 0.76 -33.28 -47.60
CA ASP A 654 -0.54 -32.87 -48.14
C ASP A 654 -0.47 -31.57 -48.97
N GLY A 655 0.71 -30.99 -49.14
CA GLY A 655 0.94 -29.75 -49.89
C GLY A 655 0.72 -28.46 -49.09
N SER A 656 0.22 -28.55 -47.84
CA SER A 656 0.04 -27.39 -46.96
C SER A 656 1.38 -26.73 -46.61
N ARG A 657 1.34 -25.40 -46.41
CA ARG A 657 2.50 -24.59 -46.02
C ARG A 657 2.43 -24.30 -44.53
N VAL A 658 3.55 -24.46 -43.84
CA VAL A 658 3.72 -24.18 -42.41
C VAL A 658 4.95 -23.29 -42.24
N GLY A 659 4.79 -22.19 -41.51
CA GLY A 659 5.87 -21.25 -41.20
C GLY A 659 6.83 -21.76 -40.12
N ALA A 660 7.83 -20.95 -39.81
CA ALA A 660 8.71 -21.19 -38.68
C ALA A 660 7.97 -21.10 -37.33
N LEU A 661 8.57 -21.66 -36.29
CA LEU A 661 8.17 -21.41 -34.91
C LEU A 661 8.41 -19.91 -34.57
N HIS A 662 7.41 -19.26 -33.97
CA HIS A 662 7.43 -17.83 -33.62
C HIS A 662 6.95 -17.56 -32.20
#